data_AF-A0A9W8ACC4-F1
#
_entry.id   AF-A0A9W8ACC4-F1
#
_cell.length_a   1.000
_cell.length_b   1.000
_cell.length_c   1.000
_cell.angle_alpha   90.00
_cell.angle_beta   90.00
_cell.angle_gamma   90.00
#
_symmetry.space_group_name_H-M   'P 1'
#
loop_
_entity.id
_entity.type
_entity.pdbx_description
1 polymer ?
#
loop_
_entity_poly.entity_id
_entity_poly.type
_entity_poly.pdbx_seq_one_letter_code
_entity_poly.pdbx_strand_id
1 'polypeptide(L)'
;MGGEKKREANRRKAAGGSDGLGNLHLKGENFYRDRAKVQRLKMLNGGKPIRNPDGKIIKAAAFQSSDAPAVARVEPNRKWFGNTRVITQESLETFRSEMSAKLNDPYQVLLKHAKLPLSLVTDAKAPGEGTVMGAGHMLETESFAHTFGAKAQRKRPKIAQASLEELMTTVDQVQEKYAVASDGQLLSNRITDYVDEARDWVFNAGQSKRIWNELYKVIDSSDVVIHVLDARDPMGTRCKNVEKYLNKEAKHKHLVFLLNKVDLVPTWVTARWVKLLSKEYPTLAFHASINNSFGKGSLIQLLRQFAKLHSDKKQISVGFIGYPNTGKSSIINTLKKKKVCNVAPIPGETKVWQYITLMRRIYLIDCPGVVHPSAEDTDADIVLKGVVRVENVKAPEQYIPDVLTRVRHEYITKTYNVERWADHEEFLSLLAQQSGRLLKGGEPDLSTVAKMVLNDWLRGKIPYFTAPPDSEAFAAQMAAAEARAAAAEAAQIVDGPAGQQGDDAASRKRKARKAIGVEQTFSKIPVLTDFLPLDMVDTDPSILQDGNAGGAMDVSGGDFTDFAEGGDAASGETKEMAAAAEQPDWDEVFQSVVGEETVSSLGGETSQVAGKKRKARGADSAAGNDEEGQEQDEEQEEEEEEGDGDAGGEDDDSGVASADDDDDETNPRAKKAKRMTTNKKKVGTHYYEKANVKNRNRNKSRPVDPKRKTKELQSMGKSKSR
;
A
#
# COMPACT_ATOMS: atom_id res chain seq x y z
N MET A 1 0.34 27.43 49.53
CA MET A 1 -0.25 27.71 48.19
C MET A 1 0.18 29.05 47.54
N GLY A 2 1.01 29.89 48.17
CA GLY A 2 1.42 31.19 47.58
C GLY A 2 2.59 31.15 46.58
N GLY A 3 3.40 30.08 46.56
CA GLY A 3 4.62 29.99 45.75
C GLY A 3 4.40 29.64 44.27
N GLU A 4 3.44 28.76 43.96
CA GLU A 4 3.20 28.30 42.58
C GLU A 4 2.54 29.38 41.69
N LYS A 5 1.61 30.16 42.25
CA LYS A 5 0.98 31.28 41.52
C LYS A 5 1.99 32.38 41.20
N LYS A 6 2.92 32.67 42.12
CA LYS A 6 4.04 33.60 41.85
C LYS A 6 4.98 33.04 40.78
N ARG A 7 5.26 31.73 40.78
CA ARG A 7 6.09 31.08 39.74
C ARG A 7 5.49 31.15 38.34
N GLU A 8 4.19 30.89 38.20
CA GLU A 8 3.51 30.96 36.90
C GLU A 8 3.45 32.38 36.34
N ALA A 9 3.09 33.36 37.18
CA ALA A 9 3.09 34.77 36.82
C ALA A 9 4.52 35.26 36.46
N ASN A 10 5.52 34.85 37.23
CA ASN A 10 6.92 35.17 36.94
C ASN A 10 7.41 34.53 35.64
N ARG A 11 7.03 33.27 35.34
CA ARG A 11 7.35 32.64 34.06
C ARG A 11 6.79 33.44 32.90
N ARG A 12 5.53 33.90 33.00
CA ARG A 12 4.87 34.66 31.93
C ARG A 12 5.54 36.00 31.70
N LYS A 13 5.89 36.70 32.78
CA LYS A 13 6.68 37.93 32.73
C LYS A 13 8.05 37.70 32.11
N ALA A 14 8.73 36.61 32.45
CA ALA A 14 10.02 36.23 31.88
C ALA A 14 9.95 35.82 30.40
N ALA A 15 8.84 35.21 29.96
CA ALA A 15 8.61 34.81 28.57
C ALA A 15 8.17 35.96 27.65
N GLY A 16 8.21 37.22 28.12
CA GLY A 16 7.86 38.41 27.33
C GLY A 16 6.36 38.56 27.03
N GLY A 17 5.49 37.76 27.65
CA GLY A 17 4.04 37.89 27.48
C GLY A 17 3.54 39.12 28.24
N SER A 18 2.97 40.10 27.52
CA SER A 18 2.25 41.19 28.18
C SER A 18 1.02 40.64 28.90
N ASP A 19 0.75 41.14 30.10
CA ASP A 19 -0.40 40.72 30.95
C ASP A 19 -1.77 41.08 30.32
N GLY A 20 -1.79 41.70 29.13
CA GLY A 20 -2.98 42.22 28.45
C GLY A 20 -3.97 41.15 27.97
N LEU A 21 -3.57 39.88 27.89
CA LEU A 21 -4.41 38.75 27.43
C LEU A 21 -4.80 37.79 28.57
N GLY A 22 -4.79 38.28 29.82
CA GLY A 22 -5.00 37.47 31.03
C GLY A 22 -6.32 36.66 31.07
N ASN A 23 -7.34 37.08 30.32
CA ASN A 23 -8.66 36.44 30.24
C ASN A 23 -8.73 35.25 29.26
N LEU A 24 -7.76 35.10 28.35
CA LEU A 24 -7.75 34.06 27.31
C LEU A 24 -7.04 32.76 27.75
N HIS A 25 -6.42 32.77 28.93
CA HIS A 25 -5.71 31.61 29.46
C HIS A 25 -6.64 30.45 29.77
N LEU A 26 -6.15 29.24 29.46
CA LEU A 26 -6.89 28.02 29.73
C LEU A 26 -6.37 27.35 30.99
N LYS A 27 -7.30 26.86 31.81
CA LYS A 27 -6.97 25.99 32.93
C LYS A 27 -6.15 24.79 32.45
N GLY A 28 -4.96 24.62 33.03
CA GLY A 28 -4.01 23.56 32.69
C GLY A 28 -2.78 24.02 31.88
N GLU A 29 -2.70 25.31 31.53
CA GLU A 29 -1.52 25.91 30.91
C GLU A 29 -0.35 25.96 31.91
N ASN A 30 0.81 25.46 31.51
CA ASN A 30 2.03 25.40 32.31
C ASN A 30 3.28 25.33 31.43
N PHE A 31 4.47 25.16 32.02
CA PHE A 31 5.75 25.17 31.29
C PHE A 31 5.80 24.13 30.17
N TYR A 32 5.17 22.96 30.35
CA TYR A 32 5.18 21.87 29.38
C TYR A 32 4.03 21.90 28.37
N ARG A 33 3.00 22.71 28.64
CA ARG A 33 1.72 22.73 27.92
C ARG A 33 1.26 24.16 27.70
N ASP A 34 1.41 24.59 26.45
CA ASP A 34 0.81 25.80 25.94
C ASP A 34 -0.72 25.67 25.78
N ARG A 35 -1.37 26.80 25.52
CA ARG A 35 -2.82 26.89 25.33
C ARG A 35 -3.33 25.89 24.27
N ALA A 36 -2.63 25.79 23.13
CA ALA A 36 -3.01 24.90 22.02
C ALA A 36 -2.94 23.41 22.41
N LYS A 37 -1.86 22.98 23.08
CA LYS A 37 -1.73 21.60 23.57
C LYS A 37 -2.76 21.27 24.64
N VAL A 38 -3.10 22.23 25.51
CA VAL A 38 -4.19 22.05 26.50
C VAL A 38 -5.54 21.86 25.80
N GLN A 39 -5.86 22.64 24.76
CA GLN A 39 -7.10 22.44 23.98
C GLN A 39 -7.14 21.06 23.33
N ARG A 40 -6.03 20.65 22.68
CA ARG A 40 -5.94 19.32 22.05
C ARG A 40 -6.10 18.17 23.05
N LEU A 41 -5.50 18.29 24.23
CA LEU A 41 -5.67 17.28 25.29
C LEU A 41 -7.09 17.27 25.85
N LYS A 42 -7.73 18.44 25.96
CA LYS A 42 -9.13 18.55 26.36
C LYS A 42 -10.07 17.87 25.36
N MET A 43 -9.75 17.83 24.06
CA MET A 43 -10.54 17.09 23.07
C MET A 43 -10.61 15.59 23.37
N LEU A 44 -9.51 14.97 23.83
CA LEU A 44 -9.49 13.53 24.15
C LEU A 44 -10.40 13.16 25.34
N ASN A 45 -10.56 14.09 26.28
CA ASN A 45 -11.39 13.90 27.48
C ASN A 45 -12.79 14.54 27.35
N GLY A 46 -12.93 15.48 26.43
CA GLY A 46 -14.04 16.42 26.28
C GLY A 46 -14.87 16.07 25.07
N GLY A 47 -15.86 15.22 25.28
CA GLY A 47 -16.88 14.88 24.28
C GLY A 47 -18.16 14.38 24.93
N LYS A 48 -18.33 14.68 26.22
CA LYS A 48 -19.48 14.22 27.01
C LYS A 48 -20.46 15.38 27.19
N PRO A 49 -21.78 15.11 27.12
CA PRO A 49 -22.78 16.12 27.43
C PRO A 49 -22.71 16.49 28.91
N ILE A 50 -22.80 17.78 29.21
CA ILE A 50 -22.87 18.28 30.58
C ILE A 50 -24.33 18.30 31.01
N ARG A 51 -24.64 17.68 32.14
CA ARG A 51 -26.00 17.56 32.67
C ARG A 51 -26.14 18.28 34.01
N ASN A 52 -27.33 18.77 34.29
CA ASN A 52 -27.70 19.23 35.62
C ASN A 52 -27.97 18.01 36.55
N PRO A 53 -28.12 18.20 37.86
CA PRO A 53 -28.48 17.13 38.80
C PRO A 53 -29.77 16.39 38.44
N ASP A 54 -30.74 17.09 37.82
CA ASP A 54 -32.00 16.49 37.34
C ASP A 54 -31.84 15.66 36.05
N GLY A 55 -30.62 15.55 35.51
CA GLY A 55 -30.29 14.78 34.31
C GLY A 55 -30.56 15.48 32.98
N LYS A 56 -31.03 16.74 32.99
CA LYS A 56 -31.22 17.59 31.80
C LYS A 56 -29.87 18.05 31.24
N ILE A 57 -29.72 18.01 29.92
CA ILE A 57 -28.49 18.41 29.23
C ILE A 57 -28.41 19.94 29.22
N ILE A 58 -27.39 20.50 29.89
CA ILE A 58 -27.06 21.93 29.88
C ILE A 58 -26.22 22.26 28.64
N LYS A 59 -25.27 21.38 28.33
CA LYS A 59 -24.40 21.52 27.16
C LYS A 59 -24.35 20.20 26.42
N ALA A 60 -24.78 20.21 25.16
CA ALA A 60 -24.64 19.06 24.29
C ALA A 60 -23.17 18.65 24.13
N ALA A 61 -22.94 17.39 23.77
CA ALA A 61 -21.59 16.97 23.37
C ALA A 61 -21.15 17.73 22.12
N ALA A 62 -19.83 17.81 21.91
CA ALA A 62 -19.29 18.41 20.69
C ALA A 62 -19.87 17.70 19.45
N PHE A 63 -20.30 18.48 18.46
CA PHE A 63 -20.93 17.99 17.21
C PHE A 63 -22.23 17.19 17.41
N GLN A 64 -22.93 17.39 18.53
CA GLN A 64 -24.23 16.77 18.82
C GLN A 64 -25.27 17.81 19.28
N SER A 65 -25.22 19.02 18.73
CA SER A 65 -26.28 20.01 18.94
C SER A 65 -27.57 19.48 18.33
N SER A 66 -28.66 19.55 19.10
CA SER A 66 -30.01 19.21 18.63
C SER A 66 -30.70 20.37 17.92
N ASP A 67 -30.09 21.55 17.95
CA ASP A 67 -30.64 22.75 17.33
C ASP A 67 -30.54 22.64 15.81
N ALA A 68 -31.66 22.77 15.12
CA ALA A 68 -31.67 22.89 13.67
C ALA A 68 -30.93 24.18 13.26
N PRO A 69 -30.15 24.18 12.18
CA PRO A 69 -29.53 25.40 11.68
C PRO A 69 -30.62 26.45 11.43
N ALA A 70 -30.45 27.64 12.01
CA ALA A 70 -31.50 28.66 12.02
C ALA A 70 -31.94 29.09 10.61
N VAL A 71 -31.04 29.01 9.62
CA VAL A 71 -31.31 29.29 8.22
C VAL A 71 -30.42 28.37 7.36
N ALA A 72 -31.03 27.50 6.57
CA ALA A 72 -30.36 26.72 5.51
C ALA A 72 -30.87 27.20 4.15
N ARG A 73 -30.58 28.45 3.80
CA ARG A 73 -30.97 29.06 2.52
C ARG A 73 -29.71 29.37 1.73
N VAL A 74 -29.66 28.96 0.47
CA VAL A 74 -28.61 29.37 -0.47
C VAL A 74 -29.02 30.71 -1.07
N GLU A 75 -28.16 31.72 -0.94
CA GLU A 75 -28.42 33.04 -1.52
C GLU A 75 -28.28 33.00 -3.05
N PRO A 76 -29.25 33.54 -3.82
CA PRO A 76 -29.13 33.61 -5.27
C PRO A 76 -27.98 34.53 -5.65
N ASN A 77 -26.91 33.96 -6.21
CA ASN A 77 -25.72 34.69 -6.64
C ASN A 77 -25.43 34.46 -8.12
N ARG A 78 -25.13 35.53 -8.86
CA ARG A 78 -24.73 35.42 -10.28
C ARG A 78 -23.45 34.60 -10.47
N LYS A 79 -22.60 34.54 -9.43
CA LYS A 79 -21.35 33.76 -9.42
C LYS A 79 -21.56 32.26 -9.64
N TRP A 80 -22.71 31.71 -9.26
CA TRP A 80 -23.04 30.29 -9.44
C TRP A 80 -23.07 29.86 -10.91
N PHE A 81 -23.43 30.79 -11.80
CA PHE A 81 -23.66 30.49 -13.22
C PHE A 81 -22.45 30.84 -14.11
N GLY A 82 -21.35 31.33 -13.54
CA GLY A 82 -20.12 31.60 -14.27
C GLY A 82 -19.22 30.37 -14.37
N ASN A 83 -18.41 30.29 -15.43
CA ASN A 83 -17.39 29.24 -15.54
C ASN A 83 -16.36 29.38 -14.42
N THR A 84 -16.29 28.38 -13.52
CA THR A 84 -15.40 28.40 -12.36
C THR A 84 -13.96 27.98 -12.67
N ARG A 85 -13.76 27.13 -13.69
CA ARG A 85 -12.43 26.67 -14.14
C ARG A 85 -12.39 26.66 -15.68
N VAL A 86 -11.48 27.45 -16.24
CA VAL A 86 -11.24 27.54 -17.69
C VAL A 86 -9.76 27.26 -17.95
N ILE A 87 -9.45 26.50 -19.00
CA ILE A 87 -8.08 26.22 -19.45
C ILE A 87 -7.97 26.54 -20.94
N THR A 88 -6.86 27.13 -21.38
CA THR A 88 -6.61 27.38 -22.80
C THR A 88 -6.09 26.11 -23.49
N GLN A 89 -6.36 25.97 -24.79
CA GLN A 89 -5.96 24.79 -25.55
C GLN A 89 -4.43 24.59 -25.56
N GLU A 90 -3.66 25.68 -25.73
CA GLU A 90 -2.19 25.64 -25.70
C GLU A 90 -1.66 25.17 -24.33
N SER A 91 -2.26 25.65 -23.24
CA SER A 91 -1.90 25.22 -21.88
C SER A 91 -2.27 23.77 -21.61
N LEU A 92 -3.33 23.27 -22.24
CA LEU A 92 -3.74 21.88 -22.13
C LEU A 92 -2.76 20.94 -22.86
N GLU A 93 -2.30 21.32 -24.04
CA GLU A 93 -1.34 20.54 -24.83
C GLU A 93 0.04 20.48 -24.16
N THR A 94 0.52 21.62 -23.65
CA THR A 94 1.76 21.65 -22.85
C THR A 94 1.61 20.79 -21.59
N PHE A 95 0.48 20.90 -20.88
CA PHE A 95 0.20 20.07 -19.71
C PHE A 95 0.19 18.57 -20.04
N ARG A 96 -0.44 18.15 -21.15
CA ARG A 96 -0.47 16.74 -21.59
C ARG A 96 0.93 16.21 -21.90
N SER A 97 1.75 16.97 -22.62
CA SER A 97 3.11 16.55 -22.98
C SER A 97 4.02 16.43 -21.75
N GLU A 98 3.98 17.40 -20.83
CA GLU A 98 4.75 17.36 -19.59
C GLU A 98 4.30 16.23 -18.66
N MET A 99 2.99 16.05 -18.51
CA MET A 99 2.44 15.00 -17.65
C MET A 99 2.75 13.62 -18.19
N SER A 100 2.68 13.41 -19.51
CA SER A 100 3.06 12.12 -20.11
C SER A 100 4.54 11.80 -19.92
N ALA A 101 5.42 12.80 -19.96
CA ALA A 101 6.85 12.60 -19.73
C ALA A 101 7.14 12.25 -18.25
N LYS A 102 6.45 12.92 -17.31
CA LYS A 102 6.69 12.80 -15.87
C LYS A 102 5.98 11.62 -15.22
N LEU A 103 4.79 11.23 -15.70
CA LEU A 103 4.01 10.10 -15.14
C LEU A 103 4.65 8.74 -15.37
N ASN A 104 5.46 8.59 -16.42
CA ASN A 104 6.13 7.35 -16.76
C ASN A 104 7.46 7.15 -16.02
N ASP A 105 7.99 8.19 -15.38
CA ASP A 105 9.22 8.11 -14.59
C ASP A 105 8.90 7.63 -13.16
N PRO A 106 9.38 6.45 -12.74
CA PRO A 106 9.06 5.89 -11.42
C PRO A 106 9.70 6.65 -10.24
N TYR A 107 10.68 7.52 -10.50
CA TYR A 107 11.35 8.30 -9.45
C TYR A 107 10.76 9.69 -9.26
N GLN A 108 9.96 10.18 -10.22
CA GLN A 108 9.29 11.46 -10.10
C GLN A 108 7.93 11.28 -9.45
N VAL A 109 7.61 12.17 -8.50
CA VAL A 109 6.31 12.11 -7.84
C VAL A 109 5.61 13.45 -7.85
N LEU A 110 4.32 13.40 -8.14
CA LEU A 110 3.44 14.55 -8.13
C LEU A 110 2.83 14.73 -6.73
N LEU A 111 3.00 15.91 -6.15
CA LEU A 111 2.58 16.17 -4.76
C LEU A 111 1.14 16.66 -4.65
N LYS A 112 0.74 17.56 -5.54
CA LYS A 112 -0.54 18.28 -5.44
C LYS A 112 -1.54 17.80 -6.51
N HIS A 113 -1.97 16.53 -6.39
CA HIS A 113 -2.94 15.94 -7.32
C HIS A 113 -4.30 16.66 -7.33
N ALA A 114 -4.78 17.12 -6.16
CA ALA A 114 -6.14 17.67 -6.03
C ALA A 114 -6.39 18.98 -6.80
N LYS A 115 -5.33 19.76 -7.08
CA LYS A 115 -5.46 21.03 -7.81
C LYS A 115 -5.31 20.88 -9.32
N LEU A 116 -4.86 19.72 -9.80
CA LEU A 116 -4.56 19.51 -11.22
C LEU A 116 -5.70 18.79 -11.94
N PRO A 117 -6.05 19.20 -13.17
CA PRO A 117 -7.13 18.59 -13.95
C PRO A 117 -6.65 17.28 -14.61
N LEU A 118 -6.42 16.24 -13.79
CA LEU A 118 -5.89 14.95 -14.24
C LEU A 118 -6.83 14.18 -15.17
N SER A 119 -8.14 14.47 -15.14
CA SER A 119 -9.11 13.91 -16.08
C SER A 119 -8.79 14.26 -17.53
N LEU A 120 -8.19 15.43 -17.78
CA LEU A 120 -7.87 15.90 -19.13
C LEU A 120 -6.62 15.24 -19.75
N VAL A 121 -5.87 14.45 -18.96
CA VAL A 121 -4.68 13.72 -19.41
C VAL A 121 -5.06 12.41 -20.09
N THR A 122 -6.18 11.79 -19.71
CA THR A 122 -6.55 10.42 -20.11
C THR A 122 -7.29 10.30 -21.45
N ASP A 123 -7.51 11.40 -22.17
CA ASP A 123 -8.26 11.39 -23.43
C ASP A 123 -7.45 10.84 -24.63
N ALA A 124 -6.13 10.70 -24.48
CA ALA A 124 -5.31 10.00 -25.46
C ALA A 124 -5.46 8.48 -25.29
N LYS A 125 -6.68 7.96 -25.49
CA LYS A 125 -6.83 6.52 -25.78
C LYS A 125 -5.95 6.23 -26.98
N ALA A 126 -4.91 5.42 -26.76
CA ALA A 126 -4.14 4.85 -27.85
C ALA A 126 -5.12 4.28 -28.88
N PRO A 127 -4.93 4.52 -30.19
CA PRO A 127 -5.76 3.93 -31.22
C PRO A 127 -5.61 2.41 -31.16
N GLY A 128 -6.46 1.75 -30.36
CA GLY A 128 -6.38 0.31 -30.09
C GLY A 128 -6.87 -0.13 -28.70
N GLU A 129 -6.82 0.73 -27.68
CA GLU A 129 -7.15 0.33 -26.30
C GLU A 129 -8.40 1.07 -25.77
N GLY A 130 -9.56 0.41 -25.88
CA GLY A 130 -10.75 0.77 -25.09
C GLY A 130 -11.71 1.82 -25.67
N THR A 131 -11.42 2.38 -26.84
CA THR A 131 -12.48 2.49 -27.84
C THR A 131 -12.14 1.36 -28.79
N VAL A 132 -12.82 0.23 -28.59
CA VAL A 132 -13.30 -0.50 -29.75
C VAL A 132 -13.78 0.63 -30.67
N MET A 133 -13.18 0.83 -31.85
CA MET A 133 -13.99 1.35 -32.96
C MET A 133 -15.16 0.39 -32.94
N GLY A 134 -16.23 0.77 -32.22
CA GLY A 134 -17.12 -0.19 -31.58
C GLY A 134 -17.41 -1.25 -32.60
N ALA A 135 -17.29 -2.53 -32.28
CA ALA A 135 -18.02 -3.52 -33.05
C ALA A 135 -19.44 -2.96 -33.09
N GLY A 136 -19.79 -2.30 -34.22
CA GLY A 136 -20.62 -1.09 -34.18
C GLY A 136 -21.89 -1.43 -33.45
N HIS A 137 -22.32 -0.65 -32.45
CA HIS A 137 -23.33 -1.06 -31.47
C HIS A 137 -24.45 -1.90 -32.11
N MET A 138 -24.25 -3.23 -32.15
CA MET A 138 -25.04 -4.07 -33.07
C MET A 138 -26.48 -4.13 -32.62
N LEU A 139 -26.71 -3.87 -31.33
CA LEU A 139 -28.02 -3.77 -30.70
C LEU A 139 -28.82 -2.55 -31.14
N GLU A 140 -28.17 -1.47 -31.60
CA GLU A 140 -28.85 -0.29 -32.16
C GLU A 140 -29.35 -0.56 -33.58
N THR A 141 -28.61 -1.36 -34.35
CA THR A 141 -29.00 -1.72 -35.73
C THR A 141 -29.89 -2.96 -35.79
N GLU A 142 -29.66 -3.95 -34.93
CA GLU A 142 -30.32 -5.25 -34.92
C GLU A 142 -30.62 -5.69 -33.47
N SER A 143 -31.86 -5.47 -33.01
CA SER A 143 -32.28 -5.99 -31.70
C SER A 143 -32.40 -7.52 -31.69
N PHE A 144 -32.25 -8.15 -30.51
CA PHE A 144 -32.37 -9.60 -30.36
C PHE A 144 -33.67 -10.21 -30.92
N ALA A 145 -34.79 -9.49 -30.82
CA ALA A 145 -36.07 -9.97 -31.34
C ALA A 145 -36.14 -9.97 -32.87
N HIS A 146 -35.36 -9.08 -33.51
CA HIS A 146 -35.24 -9.00 -34.96
C HIS A 146 -34.17 -9.94 -35.53
N THR A 147 -33.19 -10.36 -34.73
CA THR A 147 -32.19 -11.34 -35.15
C THR A 147 -32.63 -12.79 -34.92
N PHE A 148 -33.29 -13.08 -33.79
CA PHE A 148 -33.70 -14.43 -33.41
C PHE A 148 -35.13 -14.48 -32.84
N GLY A 149 -35.81 -15.63 -33.04
CA GLY A 149 -37.15 -15.89 -32.50
C GLY A 149 -38.30 -15.59 -33.48
N ALA A 150 -39.54 -15.60 -32.99
CA ALA A 150 -40.74 -15.54 -33.84
C ALA A 150 -40.91 -14.22 -34.61
N LYS A 151 -40.23 -13.14 -34.18
CA LYS A 151 -40.24 -11.82 -34.86
C LYS A 151 -38.97 -11.57 -35.67
N ALA A 152 -38.13 -12.60 -35.88
CA ALA A 152 -36.87 -12.47 -36.58
C ALA A 152 -37.08 -11.98 -38.03
N GLN A 153 -36.46 -10.85 -38.33
CA GLN A 153 -36.42 -10.23 -39.66
C GLN A 153 -35.13 -10.58 -40.41
N ARG A 154 -34.09 -11.04 -39.70
CA ARG A 154 -32.82 -11.44 -40.32
C ARG A 154 -33.00 -12.72 -41.14
N LYS A 155 -32.89 -12.60 -42.46
CA LYS A 155 -32.98 -13.73 -43.40
C LYS A 155 -31.64 -14.26 -43.88
N ARG A 156 -30.57 -13.45 -43.82
CA ARG A 156 -29.23 -13.81 -44.29
C ARG A 156 -28.18 -13.51 -43.22
N PRO A 157 -27.15 -14.35 -43.06
CA PRO A 157 -26.02 -14.04 -42.20
C PRO A 157 -25.15 -12.96 -42.84
N LYS A 158 -24.65 -12.03 -42.03
CA LYS A 158 -23.57 -11.12 -42.40
C LYS A 158 -22.27 -11.88 -42.23
N ILE A 159 -21.72 -12.39 -43.33
CA ILE A 159 -20.46 -13.12 -43.41
C ILE A 159 -19.42 -12.16 -43.98
N ALA A 160 -18.18 -12.21 -43.47
CA ALA A 160 -17.11 -11.31 -43.93
C ALA A 160 -16.45 -11.79 -45.24
N GLN A 161 -16.49 -13.09 -45.48
CA GLN A 161 -15.92 -13.77 -46.64
C GLN A 161 -16.78 -13.55 -47.89
N ALA A 162 -16.13 -13.27 -49.01
CA ALA A 162 -16.81 -12.98 -50.28
C ALA A 162 -16.95 -14.23 -51.16
N SER A 163 -16.05 -15.21 -51.02
CA SER A 163 -16.03 -16.44 -51.81
C SER A 163 -16.13 -17.71 -50.95
N LEU A 164 -16.54 -18.82 -51.58
CA LEU A 164 -16.58 -20.13 -50.92
C LEU A 164 -15.17 -20.65 -50.60
N GLU A 165 -14.20 -20.34 -51.46
CA GLU A 165 -12.80 -20.71 -51.26
C GLU A 165 -12.22 -20.02 -50.02
N GLU A 166 -12.47 -18.71 -49.85
CA GLU A 166 -12.09 -17.99 -48.63
C GLU A 166 -12.71 -18.61 -47.38
N LEU A 167 -14.01 -18.97 -47.43
CA LEU A 167 -14.67 -19.62 -46.31
C LEU A 167 -14.02 -20.96 -45.98
N MET A 168 -13.70 -21.79 -46.98
CA MET A 168 -13.02 -23.07 -46.79
C MET A 168 -11.66 -22.88 -46.10
N THR A 169 -10.84 -21.93 -46.56
CA THR A 169 -9.55 -21.65 -45.91
C THR A 169 -9.71 -21.23 -44.45
N THR A 170 -10.75 -20.46 -44.11
CA THR A 170 -11.00 -20.10 -42.70
C THR A 170 -11.49 -21.27 -41.86
N VAL A 171 -12.28 -22.18 -42.44
CA VAL A 171 -12.73 -23.40 -41.76
C VAL A 171 -11.54 -24.30 -41.46
N ASP A 172 -10.65 -24.50 -42.43
CA ASP A 172 -9.44 -25.30 -42.25
C ASP A 172 -8.55 -24.69 -41.15
N GLN A 173 -8.34 -23.37 -41.16
CA GLN A 173 -7.59 -22.68 -40.10
C GLN A 173 -8.24 -22.81 -38.71
N VAL A 174 -9.57 -22.73 -38.62
CA VAL A 174 -10.29 -22.90 -37.35
C VAL A 174 -10.17 -24.34 -36.87
N GLN A 175 -10.26 -25.31 -37.77
CA GLN A 175 -10.13 -26.73 -37.45
C GLN A 175 -8.71 -27.09 -37.02
N GLU A 176 -7.69 -26.54 -37.67
CA GLU A 176 -6.29 -26.69 -37.24
C GLU A 176 -6.02 -26.04 -35.87
N LYS A 177 -6.65 -24.88 -35.60
CA LYS A 177 -6.53 -24.18 -34.31
C LYS A 177 -7.39 -24.81 -33.20
N TYR A 178 -8.38 -25.62 -33.56
CA TYR A 178 -9.29 -26.23 -32.60
C TYR A 178 -8.61 -27.39 -31.87
N ALA A 179 -8.30 -27.18 -30.60
CA ALA A 179 -7.76 -28.20 -29.73
C ALA A 179 -8.87 -28.74 -28.80
N VAL A 180 -9.18 -30.03 -28.92
CA VAL A 180 -10.18 -30.73 -28.08
C VAL A 180 -9.85 -30.57 -26.58
N ALA A 181 -8.56 -30.57 -26.23
CA ALA A 181 -8.10 -30.40 -24.85
C ALA A 181 -8.37 -29.00 -24.28
N SER A 182 -8.57 -27.99 -25.12
CA SER A 182 -8.86 -26.61 -24.72
C SER A 182 -10.37 -26.32 -24.68
N ASP A 183 -11.20 -27.28 -25.11
CA ASP A 183 -12.66 -27.13 -25.06
C ASP A 183 -13.21 -27.45 -23.67
N GLY A 184 -13.44 -26.39 -22.88
CA GLY A 184 -14.00 -26.48 -21.53
C GLY A 184 -15.40 -27.10 -21.47
N GLN A 185 -16.17 -27.12 -22.56
CA GLN A 185 -17.50 -27.76 -22.58
C GLN A 185 -17.40 -29.28 -22.55
N LEU A 186 -16.37 -29.84 -23.18
CA LEU A 186 -16.09 -31.29 -23.15
C LEU A 186 -15.47 -31.71 -21.81
N LEU A 187 -14.66 -30.85 -21.20
CA LEU A 187 -14.06 -31.11 -19.88
C LEU A 187 -15.07 -31.05 -18.73
N SER A 188 -16.02 -30.11 -18.77
CA SER A 188 -16.99 -29.92 -17.66
C SER A 188 -18.04 -31.02 -17.53
N ASN A 189 -18.31 -31.78 -18.60
CA ASN A 189 -19.28 -32.88 -18.62
C ASN A 189 -18.62 -34.27 -18.58
N ARG A 190 -17.32 -34.36 -18.25
CA ARG A 190 -16.64 -35.65 -18.12
C ARG A 190 -17.15 -36.35 -16.86
N ILE A 191 -18.01 -37.34 -17.03
CA ILE A 191 -18.46 -38.22 -15.95
C ILE A 191 -17.25 -39.10 -15.57
N THR A 192 -16.60 -38.77 -14.46
CA THR A 192 -15.55 -39.60 -13.85
C THR A 192 -16.14 -40.36 -12.67
N ASP A 193 -15.68 -41.59 -12.43
CA ASP A 193 -16.11 -42.41 -11.27
C ASP A 193 -15.58 -41.86 -9.93
N TYR A 194 -14.67 -40.90 -9.99
CA TYR A 194 -14.04 -40.24 -8.86
C TYR A 194 -14.17 -38.72 -8.98
N VAL A 195 -14.11 -38.04 -7.84
CA VAL A 195 -14.08 -36.58 -7.73
C VAL A 195 -12.88 -36.22 -6.86
N ASP A 196 -12.16 -35.17 -7.24
CA ASP A 196 -11.05 -34.67 -6.45
C ASP A 196 -11.53 -34.25 -5.04
N GLU A 197 -10.69 -34.47 -4.03
CA GLU A 197 -11.02 -34.07 -2.66
C GLU A 197 -11.22 -32.55 -2.57
N ALA A 198 -12.12 -32.12 -1.69
CA ALA A 198 -12.33 -30.70 -1.44
C ALA A 198 -11.04 -30.04 -0.93
N ARG A 199 -10.67 -28.92 -1.57
CA ARG A 199 -9.53 -28.08 -1.18
C ARG A 199 -9.60 -27.68 0.30
N ASP A 200 -8.49 -27.84 1.02
CA ASP A 200 -8.43 -27.53 2.44
C ASP A 200 -8.66 -26.03 2.73
N TRP A 201 -9.38 -25.76 3.82
CA TRP A 201 -9.71 -24.39 4.25
C TRP A 201 -8.46 -23.55 4.57
N VAL A 202 -7.35 -24.21 4.90
CA VAL A 202 -6.09 -23.57 5.29
C VAL A 202 -5.52 -22.74 4.13
N PHE A 203 -5.72 -23.15 2.88
CA PHE A 203 -5.27 -22.41 1.68
C PHE A 203 -6.00 -21.09 1.46
N ASN A 204 -7.16 -20.90 2.10
CA ASN A 204 -7.88 -19.62 2.10
C ASN A 204 -7.35 -18.64 3.18
N ALA A 205 -6.32 -19.02 3.94
CA ALA A 205 -5.67 -18.14 4.89
C ALA A 205 -5.07 -16.92 4.18
N GLY A 206 -5.18 -15.73 4.80
CA GLY A 206 -4.73 -14.47 4.20
C GLY A 206 -5.75 -13.81 3.24
N GLN A 207 -6.79 -14.53 2.81
CA GLN A 207 -7.82 -14.02 1.88
C GLN A 207 -9.09 -13.50 2.60
N SER A 208 -9.11 -13.54 3.94
CA SER A 208 -10.28 -13.14 4.72
C SER A 208 -10.62 -11.65 4.56
N LYS A 209 -11.92 -11.33 4.44
CA LYS A 209 -12.44 -9.95 4.44
C LYS A 209 -11.90 -9.11 5.60
N ARG A 210 -11.69 -9.72 6.76
CA ARG A 210 -11.11 -9.05 7.93
C ARG A 210 -9.71 -8.51 7.63
N ILE A 211 -8.86 -9.30 6.99
CA ILE A 211 -7.47 -8.95 6.67
C ILE A 211 -7.44 -7.89 5.56
N TRP A 212 -8.28 -8.06 4.53
CA TRP A 212 -8.42 -7.06 3.46
C TRP A 212 -8.91 -5.70 3.97
N ASN A 213 -9.85 -5.69 4.92
CA ASN A 213 -10.28 -4.43 5.56
C ASN A 213 -9.14 -3.77 6.33
N GLU A 214 -8.27 -4.53 6.99
CA GLU A 214 -7.09 -3.97 7.66
C GLU A 214 -6.09 -3.43 6.64
N LEU A 215 -5.87 -4.13 5.52
CA LEU A 215 -5.02 -3.64 4.42
C LEU A 215 -5.51 -2.29 3.89
N TYR A 216 -6.80 -2.17 3.56
CA TYR A 216 -7.32 -0.92 3.02
C TYR A 216 -7.27 0.23 4.03
N LYS A 217 -7.42 -0.03 5.34
CA LYS A 217 -7.19 0.99 6.38
C LYS A 217 -5.74 1.47 6.41
N VAL A 218 -4.78 0.54 6.29
CA VAL A 218 -3.35 0.87 6.27
C VAL A 218 -3.03 1.69 5.04
N ILE A 219 -3.50 1.27 3.87
CA ILE A 219 -3.33 2.01 2.62
C ILE A 219 -3.93 3.40 2.80
N ASP A 220 -5.18 3.50 3.26
CA ASP A 220 -5.89 4.76 3.44
C ASP A 220 -5.12 5.74 4.33
N SER A 221 -4.68 5.25 5.49
CA SER A 221 -4.00 6.06 6.51
C SER A 221 -2.52 6.33 6.24
N SER A 222 -1.96 5.79 5.14
CA SER A 222 -0.56 5.94 4.77
C SER A 222 -0.35 6.97 3.66
N ASP A 223 0.73 7.74 3.79
CA ASP A 223 1.23 8.63 2.74
C ASP A 223 2.19 7.87 1.81
N VAL A 224 3.00 7.00 2.39
CA VAL A 224 3.97 6.14 1.70
C VAL A 224 3.64 4.68 2.00
N VAL A 225 3.56 3.85 0.97
CA VAL A 225 3.34 2.41 1.05
C VAL A 225 4.62 1.69 0.65
N ILE A 226 5.20 0.95 1.59
CA ILE A 226 6.33 0.06 1.35
C ILE A 226 5.81 -1.36 1.12
N HIS A 227 6.04 -1.90 -0.07
CA HIS A 227 5.71 -3.26 -0.43
C HIS A 227 6.92 -4.17 -0.20
N VAL A 228 6.82 -5.01 0.83
CA VAL A 228 7.89 -5.92 1.23
C VAL A 228 7.81 -7.22 0.45
N LEU A 229 8.87 -7.53 -0.29
CA LEU A 229 9.04 -8.72 -1.11
C LEU A 229 10.10 -9.64 -0.50
N ASP A 230 9.98 -10.96 -0.71
CA ASP A 230 11.01 -11.94 -0.33
C ASP A 230 12.03 -12.06 -1.46
N ALA A 231 13.33 -11.89 -1.17
CA ALA A 231 14.39 -11.89 -2.18
C ALA A 231 14.59 -13.22 -2.90
N ARG A 232 14.13 -14.32 -2.32
CA ARG A 232 14.19 -15.65 -2.95
C ARG A 232 13.23 -15.77 -4.13
N ASP A 233 12.04 -15.18 -4.02
CA ASP A 233 11.02 -15.15 -5.08
C ASP A 233 10.20 -13.84 -5.02
N PRO A 234 10.76 -12.73 -5.53
CA PRO A 234 10.10 -11.44 -5.47
C PRO A 234 8.87 -11.36 -6.37
N MET A 235 8.83 -12.11 -7.48
CA MET A 235 7.67 -12.11 -8.39
C MET A 235 6.50 -12.88 -7.79
N GLY A 236 6.74 -14.03 -7.16
CA GLY A 236 5.68 -14.81 -6.51
C GLY A 236 5.14 -14.16 -5.24
N THR A 237 5.93 -13.32 -4.56
CA THR A 237 5.52 -12.55 -3.37
C THR A 237 5.01 -11.13 -3.68
N ARG A 238 4.85 -10.78 -4.96
CA ARG A 238 4.36 -9.46 -5.41
C ARG A 238 2.84 -9.43 -5.58
N CYS A 239 2.19 -8.52 -4.89
CA CYS A 239 0.75 -8.26 -5.00
C CYS A 239 0.39 -7.24 -6.10
N LYS A 240 0.40 -7.66 -7.38
CA LYS A 240 0.03 -6.79 -8.54
C LYS A 240 -1.35 -6.12 -8.41
N ASN A 241 -2.29 -6.75 -7.71
CA ASN A 241 -3.65 -6.21 -7.57
C ASN A 241 -3.70 -5.00 -6.64
N VAL A 242 -2.87 -4.96 -5.62
CA VAL A 242 -2.75 -3.77 -4.75
C VAL A 242 -2.08 -2.63 -5.51
N GLU A 243 -1.10 -2.93 -6.35
CA GLU A 243 -0.44 -1.94 -7.21
C GLU A 243 -1.41 -1.34 -8.24
N LYS A 244 -2.20 -2.19 -8.90
CA LYS A 244 -3.28 -1.73 -9.80
C LYS A 244 -4.30 -0.86 -9.08
N TYR A 245 -4.66 -1.22 -7.84
CA TYR A 245 -5.57 -0.43 -7.02
C TYR A 245 -4.96 0.94 -6.67
N LEU A 246 -3.70 0.98 -6.21
CA LEU A 246 -3.01 2.22 -5.88
C LEU A 246 -2.88 3.14 -7.11
N ASN A 247 -2.51 2.59 -8.27
CA ASN A 247 -2.38 3.35 -9.51
C ASN A 247 -3.72 3.91 -10.02
N LYS A 248 -4.86 3.28 -9.69
CA LYS A 248 -6.19 3.73 -10.13
C LYS A 248 -6.81 4.70 -9.13
N GLU A 249 -6.91 4.28 -7.87
CA GLU A 249 -7.68 4.96 -6.83
C GLU A 249 -6.83 5.93 -5.98
N ALA A 250 -5.52 5.69 -5.85
CA ALA A 250 -4.68 6.38 -4.87
C ALA A 250 -3.31 6.83 -5.44
N LYS A 251 -3.31 7.48 -6.61
CA LYS A 251 -2.10 7.96 -7.31
C LYS A 251 -1.20 8.89 -6.49
N HIS A 252 -1.76 9.58 -5.49
CA HIS A 252 -1.03 10.49 -4.61
C HIS A 252 -0.17 9.78 -3.56
N LYS A 253 -0.32 8.46 -3.41
CA LYS A 253 0.46 7.64 -2.45
C LYS A 253 1.72 7.13 -3.10
N HIS A 254 2.82 7.17 -2.35
CA HIS A 254 4.13 6.77 -2.85
C HIS A 254 4.30 5.27 -2.66
N LEU A 255 4.55 4.52 -3.74
CA LEU A 255 4.80 3.08 -3.66
C LEU A 255 6.30 2.79 -3.83
N VAL A 256 6.89 2.08 -2.87
CA VAL A 256 8.31 1.69 -2.86
C VAL A 256 8.42 0.20 -2.59
N PHE A 257 9.28 -0.51 -3.32
CA PHE A 257 9.55 -1.92 -3.03
C PHE A 257 10.74 -2.08 -2.09
N LEU A 258 10.61 -3.05 -1.18
CA LEU A 258 11.65 -3.42 -0.25
C LEU A 258 11.91 -4.92 -0.34
N LEU A 259 13.03 -5.27 -0.97
CA LEU A 259 13.53 -6.63 -1.09
C LEU A 259 14.15 -7.05 0.24
N ASN A 260 13.45 -7.89 0.99
CA ASN A 260 13.91 -8.38 2.28
C ASN A 260 14.43 -9.82 2.18
N LYS A 261 15.20 -10.26 3.19
CA LYS A 261 15.88 -11.57 3.25
C LYS A 261 17.00 -11.72 2.22
N VAL A 262 17.70 -10.64 1.92
CA VAL A 262 18.84 -10.64 0.98
C VAL A 262 20.05 -11.45 1.48
N ASP A 263 20.03 -11.87 2.75
CA ASP A 263 20.98 -12.79 3.36
C ASP A 263 20.83 -14.24 2.90
N LEU A 264 19.66 -14.61 2.35
CA LEU A 264 19.33 -15.96 1.89
C LEU A 264 19.56 -16.17 0.39
N VAL A 265 20.11 -15.18 -0.31
CA VAL A 265 20.37 -15.22 -1.75
C VAL A 265 21.77 -14.68 -2.05
N PRO A 266 22.40 -15.09 -3.16
CA PRO A 266 23.67 -14.51 -3.56
C PRO A 266 23.56 -12.99 -3.82
N THR A 267 24.65 -12.27 -3.58
CA THR A 267 24.71 -10.80 -3.74
C THR A 267 24.37 -10.35 -5.16
N TRP A 268 24.82 -11.10 -6.17
CA TRP A 268 24.54 -10.80 -7.58
C TRP A 268 23.05 -10.89 -7.91
N VAL A 269 22.34 -11.88 -7.35
CA VAL A 269 20.90 -12.07 -7.54
C VAL A 269 20.15 -10.87 -6.98
N THR A 270 20.51 -10.41 -5.78
CA THR A 270 19.93 -9.22 -5.16
C THR A 270 20.14 -7.98 -6.03
N ALA A 271 21.38 -7.72 -6.48
CA ALA A 271 21.70 -6.57 -7.30
C ALA A 271 20.89 -6.56 -8.62
N ARG A 272 20.71 -7.74 -9.23
CA ARG A 272 19.92 -7.90 -10.46
C ARG A 272 18.43 -7.68 -10.24
N TRP A 273 17.86 -8.24 -9.17
CA TRP A 273 16.45 -8.00 -8.85
C TRP A 273 16.17 -6.53 -8.55
N VAL A 274 17.07 -5.84 -7.82
CA VAL A 274 16.98 -4.39 -7.62
C VAL A 274 16.99 -3.67 -8.97
N LYS A 275 17.92 -4.00 -9.87
CA LYS A 275 17.99 -3.38 -11.22
C LYS A 275 16.71 -3.60 -12.04
N LEU A 276 16.12 -4.79 -11.99
CA LEU A 276 14.90 -5.12 -12.73
C LEU A 276 13.69 -4.37 -12.19
N LEU A 277 13.47 -4.46 -10.88
CA LEU A 277 12.31 -3.86 -10.23
C LEU A 277 12.38 -2.32 -10.22
N SER A 278 13.60 -1.76 -10.15
CA SER A 278 13.86 -0.31 -10.20
C SER A 278 13.47 0.36 -11.51
N LYS A 279 13.15 -0.42 -12.55
CA LYS A 279 12.53 0.10 -13.78
C LYS A 279 11.06 0.48 -13.59
N GLU A 280 10.38 -0.17 -12.64
CA GLU A 280 8.95 0.03 -12.39
C GLU A 280 8.68 0.88 -11.16
N TYR A 281 9.39 0.62 -10.05
CA TYR A 281 9.22 1.35 -8.79
C TYR A 281 10.57 1.47 -8.08
N PRO A 282 10.82 2.51 -7.27
CA PRO A 282 12.02 2.59 -6.46
C PRO A 282 12.17 1.36 -5.57
N THR A 283 13.31 0.68 -5.63
CA THR A 283 13.55 -0.56 -4.88
C THR A 283 14.80 -0.48 -4.01
N LEU A 284 14.68 -1.01 -2.79
CA LEU A 284 15.79 -1.12 -1.84
C LEU A 284 15.97 -2.57 -1.40
N ALA A 285 17.22 -2.99 -1.28
CA ALA A 285 17.59 -4.24 -0.63
C ALA A 285 17.68 -4.05 0.89
N PHE A 286 17.26 -5.07 1.65
CA PHE A 286 17.19 -5.01 3.10
C PHE A 286 17.45 -6.37 3.75
N HIS A 287 18.19 -6.37 4.85
CA HIS A 287 18.29 -7.52 5.76
C HIS A 287 17.84 -7.08 7.16
N ALA A 288 16.74 -7.69 7.61
CA ALA A 288 16.10 -7.36 8.88
C ALA A 288 16.73 -8.15 10.04
N SER A 289 17.68 -7.51 10.72
CA SER A 289 18.21 -7.94 12.02
C SER A 289 18.31 -6.76 12.97
N ILE A 290 18.22 -6.97 14.28
CA ILE A 290 18.36 -5.88 15.27
C ILE A 290 19.84 -5.49 15.43
N ASN A 291 20.74 -6.47 15.31
CA ASN A 291 22.16 -6.31 15.59
C ASN A 291 22.98 -6.09 14.32
N ASN A 292 22.75 -6.91 13.28
CA ASN A 292 23.50 -6.88 12.03
C ASN A 292 22.56 -6.63 10.84
N SER A 293 22.10 -5.39 10.66
CA SER A 293 21.15 -5.05 9.59
C SER A 293 21.83 -4.52 8.33
N PHE A 294 21.29 -4.82 7.15
CA PHE A 294 21.65 -4.18 5.89
C PHE A 294 20.51 -3.29 5.38
N GLY A 295 20.82 -2.16 4.73
CA GLY A 295 19.84 -1.26 4.12
C GLY A 295 19.09 -0.32 5.08
N LYS A 296 19.35 -0.40 6.40
CA LYS A 296 18.73 0.46 7.43
C LYS A 296 18.95 1.96 7.17
N GLY A 297 20.19 2.37 6.92
CA GLY A 297 20.54 3.77 6.66
C GLY A 297 19.84 4.30 5.41
N SER A 298 19.88 3.51 4.33
CA SER A 298 19.24 3.79 3.04
C SER A 298 17.73 4.01 3.19
N LEU A 299 17.04 3.12 3.92
CA LEU A 299 15.60 3.26 4.14
C LEU A 299 15.27 4.50 4.99
N ILE A 300 16.04 4.79 6.03
CA ILE A 300 15.84 6.00 6.85
C ILE A 300 16.06 7.27 6.03
N GLN A 301 17.07 7.28 5.15
CA GLN A 301 17.34 8.40 4.24
C GLN A 301 16.17 8.63 3.28
N LEU A 302 15.65 7.57 2.67
CA LEU A 302 14.49 7.65 1.78
C LEU A 302 13.24 8.19 2.52
N LEU A 303 12.95 7.67 3.71
CA LEU A 303 11.82 8.15 4.52
C LEU A 303 11.99 9.61 4.94
N ARG A 304 13.23 10.07 5.18
CA ARG A 304 13.52 11.48 5.46
C ARG A 304 13.28 12.36 4.24
N GLN A 305 13.63 11.90 3.04
CA GLN A 305 13.33 12.62 1.79
C GLN A 305 11.82 12.80 1.64
N PHE A 306 11.01 11.76 1.84
CA PHE A 306 9.55 11.88 1.86
C PHE A 306 9.04 12.82 2.96
N ALA A 307 9.64 12.80 4.15
CA ALA A 307 9.26 13.72 5.23
C ALA A 307 9.62 15.20 4.92
N LYS A 308 10.67 15.45 4.13
CA LYS A 308 11.02 16.79 3.64
C LYS A 308 10.07 17.23 2.52
N LEU A 309 9.69 16.29 1.66
CA LEU A 309 8.79 16.50 0.54
C LEU A 309 7.37 16.89 1.01
N HIS A 310 6.87 16.22 2.06
CA HIS A 310 5.61 16.55 2.74
C HIS A 310 5.89 17.43 3.97
N SER A 311 6.41 18.64 3.74
CA SER A 311 6.69 19.62 4.80
C SER A 311 5.42 20.31 5.34
N ASP A 312 4.39 20.38 4.51
CA ASP A 312 3.03 20.84 4.83
C ASP A 312 2.36 19.94 5.89
N LYS A 313 2.63 18.64 5.83
CA LYS A 313 2.15 17.68 6.83
C LYS A 313 3.02 17.70 8.09
N LYS A 314 2.35 17.83 9.24
CA LYS A 314 2.99 17.74 10.57
C LYS A 314 3.69 16.40 10.78
N GLN A 315 3.09 15.31 10.29
CA GLN A 315 3.65 13.97 10.33
C GLN A 315 3.32 13.21 9.05
N ILE A 316 4.18 12.25 8.70
CA ILE A 316 3.97 11.29 7.62
C ILE A 316 3.74 9.89 8.20
N SER A 317 2.89 9.11 7.54
CA SER A 317 2.62 7.71 7.89
C SER A 317 3.10 6.78 6.78
N VAL A 318 3.84 5.75 7.15
CA VAL A 318 4.45 4.77 6.25
C VAL A 318 3.83 3.39 6.52
N GLY A 319 3.07 2.86 5.57
CA GLY A 319 2.46 1.54 5.68
C GLY A 319 3.34 0.43 5.10
N PHE A 320 3.49 -0.68 5.82
CA PHE A 320 4.18 -1.88 5.32
C PHE A 320 3.15 -2.90 4.84
N ILE A 321 3.17 -3.24 3.55
CA ILE A 321 2.30 -4.25 2.92
C ILE A 321 3.12 -5.39 2.34
N GLY A 322 2.48 -6.53 2.05
CA GLY A 322 3.10 -7.69 1.40
C GLY A 322 2.66 -9.03 1.99
N TYR A 323 3.14 -10.11 1.39
CA TYR A 323 2.79 -11.49 1.76
C TYR A 323 3.08 -11.81 3.24
N PRO A 324 2.40 -12.79 3.85
CA PRO A 324 2.82 -13.35 5.13
C PRO A 324 4.30 -13.77 5.12
N ASN A 325 4.97 -13.73 6.27
CA ASN A 325 6.36 -14.17 6.42
C ASN A 325 7.43 -13.47 5.57
N THR A 326 7.12 -12.38 4.86
CA THR A 326 8.12 -11.56 4.13
C THR A 326 9.02 -10.71 5.06
N GLY A 327 8.64 -10.55 6.34
CA GLY A 327 9.45 -9.87 7.35
C GLY A 327 9.07 -8.41 7.68
N LYS A 328 7.85 -7.97 7.34
CA LYS A 328 7.31 -6.62 7.67
C LYS A 328 7.58 -6.18 9.11
N SER A 329 7.12 -6.96 10.09
CA SER A 329 7.31 -6.66 11.51
C SER A 329 8.78 -6.70 11.94
N SER A 330 9.61 -7.54 11.31
CA SER A 330 11.06 -7.60 11.56
C SER A 330 11.77 -6.34 11.08
N ILE A 331 11.41 -5.81 9.90
CA ILE A 331 11.95 -4.54 9.37
C ILE A 331 11.66 -3.39 10.33
N ILE A 332 10.44 -3.32 10.88
CA ILE A 332 10.06 -2.29 11.86
C ILE A 332 10.91 -2.39 13.12
N ASN A 333 11.12 -3.61 13.63
CA ASN A 333 11.99 -3.86 14.79
C ASN A 333 13.45 -3.44 14.52
N THR A 334 13.97 -3.71 13.32
CA THR A 334 15.30 -3.27 12.87
C THR A 334 15.44 -1.76 12.80
N LEU A 335 14.44 -1.07 12.22
CA LEU A 335 14.39 0.39 12.18
C LEU A 335 14.39 0.98 13.59
N LYS A 336 13.65 0.34 14.52
CA LYS A 336 13.62 0.71 15.93
C LYS A 336 14.80 0.27 16.79
N LYS A 337 15.63 -0.65 16.31
CA LYS A 337 16.73 -1.28 17.08
C LYS A 337 16.23 -1.93 18.38
N LYS A 338 14.95 -2.32 18.44
CA LYS A 338 14.29 -2.95 19.60
C LYS A 338 13.12 -3.79 19.12
N LYS A 339 12.81 -4.88 19.85
CA LYS A 339 11.61 -5.69 19.63
C LYS A 339 10.36 -4.90 20.08
N VAL A 340 9.63 -4.34 19.12
CA VAL A 340 8.38 -3.60 19.30
C VAL A 340 7.20 -4.43 18.79
N CYS A 341 7.32 -4.98 17.58
CA CYS A 341 6.36 -5.94 17.02
C CYS A 341 6.70 -7.36 17.45
N ASN A 342 5.66 -8.18 17.64
CA ASN A 342 5.82 -9.63 17.74
C ASN A 342 6.25 -10.21 16.40
N VAL A 343 7.21 -11.13 16.44
CA VAL A 343 7.75 -11.81 15.26
C VAL A 343 7.89 -13.29 15.58
N ALA A 344 7.49 -14.13 14.62
CA ALA A 344 7.60 -15.58 14.67
C ALA A 344 7.81 -16.09 13.23
N PRO A 345 8.45 -17.26 13.03
CA PRO A 345 8.61 -17.87 11.71
C PRO A 345 7.30 -18.49 11.17
N ILE A 346 6.19 -18.28 11.87
CA ILE A 346 4.87 -18.85 11.57
C ILE A 346 3.99 -17.74 10.97
N PRO A 347 3.24 -18.01 9.90
CA PRO A 347 2.32 -17.01 9.36
C PRO A 347 1.18 -16.67 10.33
N GLY A 348 0.69 -15.43 10.18
CA GLY A 348 -0.46 -14.92 10.94
C GLY A 348 -0.15 -14.46 12.37
N GLU A 349 1.12 -14.19 12.68
CA GLU A 349 1.52 -13.58 13.97
C GLU A 349 0.91 -12.19 14.14
N THR A 350 1.13 -11.30 13.16
CA THR A 350 0.49 -9.98 13.10
C THR A 350 -0.95 -10.13 12.59
N LYS A 351 -1.92 -9.85 13.45
CA LYS A 351 -3.35 -10.02 13.15
C LYS A 351 -4.09 -8.71 12.88
N VAL A 352 -3.63 -7.61 13.46
CA VAL A 352 -4.29 -6.28 13.44
C VAL A 352 -3.20 -5.25 13.20
N TRP A 353 -3.55 -4.18 12.49
CA TRP A 353 -2.61 -3.08 12.27
C TRP A 353 -2.22 -2.34 13.56
N GLN A 354 -1.05 -1.73 13.58
CA GLN A 354 -0.55 -0.97 14.72
C GLN A 354 0.33 0.20 14.28
N TYR A 355 0.22 1.32 15.00
CA TYR A 355 1.04 2.51 14.80
C TYR A 355 2.29 2.48 15.67
N ILE A 356 3.44 2.73 15.04
CA ILE A 356 4.75 2.73 15.69
C ILE A 356 5.48 4.01 15.29
N THR A 357 5.76 4.88 16.26
CA THR A 357 6.46 6.15 16.04
C THR A 357 7.93 5.89 15.75
N LEU A 358 8.49 6.08 14.55
CA LEU A 358 9.95 5.97 14.32
C LEU A 358 10.69 7.19 14.84
N MET A 359 10.31 8.36 14.34
CA MET A 359 10.78 9.70 14.73
C MET A 359 9.56 10.56 15.08
N ARG A 360 9.74 11.79 15.59
CA ARG A 360 8.63 12.69 15.92
C ARG A 360 7.69 12.97 14.74
N ARG A 361 8.23 12.97 13.51
CA ARG A 361 7.48 13.23 12.26
C ARG A 361 7.10 11.98 11.47
N ILE A 362 7.64 10.79 11.78
CA ILE A 362 7.46 9.59 10.94
C ILE A 362 6.81 8.49 11.77
N TYR A 363 5.62 8.06 11.34
CA TYR A 363 4.91 6.91 11.89
C TYR A 363 5.00 5.73 10.92
N LEU A 364 5.22 4.54 11.46
CA LEU A 364 5.21 3.28 10.74
C LEU A 364 3.91 2.54 11.08
N ILE A 365 3.32 1.89 10.10
CA ILE A 365 2.11 1.09 10.27
C ILE A 365 2.44 -0.36 9.86
N ASP A 366 2.35 -1.27 10.82
CA ASP A 366 2.48 -2.71 10.57
C ASP A 366 1.13 -3.28 10.12
N CYS A 367 1.10 -4.12 9.09
CA CYS A 367 -0.11 -4.71 8.52
C CYS A 367 -0.04 -6.25 8.58
N PRO A 368 -1.16 -6.96 8.82
CA PRO A 368 -1.21 -8.40 8.56
C PRO A 368 -0.81 -8.73 7.11
N GLY A 369 -0.23 -9.92 6.89
CA GLY A 369 0.09 -10.38 5.54
C GLY A 369 -1.15 -10.66 4.71
N VAL A 370 -1.12 -10.24 3.44
CA VAL A 370 -2.24 -10.37 2.50
C VAL A 370 -1.86 -11.28 1.36
N VAL A 371 -2.83 -12.07 0.90
CA VAL A 371 -2.68 -12.96 -0.26
C VAL A 371 -3.86 -12.72 -1.17
N HIS A 372 -3.58 -12.51 -2.46
CA HIS A 372 -4.61 -12.38 -3.46
C HIS A 372 -5.06 -13.78 -3.91
N PRO A 373 -6.38 -14.06 -4.01
CA PRO A 373 -6.85 -15.29 -4.64
C PRO A 373 -6.57 -15.23 -6.14
N SER A 374 -5.40 -15.69 -6.57
CA SER A 374 -5.12 -15.95 -7.98
C SER A 374 -5.56 -17.37 -8.34
N ALA A 375 -6.11 -17.56 -9.54
CA ALA A 375 -6.37 -18.89 -10.09
C ALA A 375 -5.10 -19.55 -10.64
N GLU A 376 -4.04 -18.75 -10.85
CA GLU A 376 -2.74 -19.22 -11.36
C GLU A 376 -1.87 -19.84 -10.26
N ASP A 377 -2.09 -19.48 -8.99
CA ASP A 377 -1.30 -20.00 -7.87
C ASP A 377 -1.75 -21.43 -7.52
N THR A 378 -0.81 -22.37 -7.58
CA THR A 378 -1.04 -23.74 -7.11
C THR A 378 -1.04 -23.82 -5.58
N ASP A 379 -1.60 -24.90 -5.02
CA ASP A 379 -1.53 -25.13 -3.57
C ASP A 379 -0.09 -25.27 -3.08
N ALA A 380 0.78 -25.88 -3.88
CA ALA A 380 2.22 -25.96 -3.62
C ALA A 380 2.86 -24.58 -3.51
N ASP A 381 2.55 -23.66 -4.43
CA ASP A 381 3.05 -22.28 -4.37
C ASP A 381 2.63 -21.55 -3.10
N ILE A 382 1.40 -21.74 -2.64
CA ILE A 382 0.88 -21.12 -1.42
C ILE A 382 1.62 -21.65 -0.18
N VAL A 383 1.92 -22.96 -0.13
CA VAL A 383 2.75 -23.57 0.93
C VAL A 383 4.15 -23.00 0.91
N LEU A 384 4.82 -23.02 -0.25
CA LEU A 384 6.23 -22.65 -0.39
C LEU A 384 6.48 -21.15 -0.20
N LYS A 385 5.49 -20.30 -0.48
CA LYS A 385 5.50 -18.85 -0.16
C LYS A 385 5.32 -18.57 1.33
N GLY A 386 5.00 -19.56 2.16
CA GLY A 386 4.89 -19.42 3.62
C GLY A 386 3.60 -18.73 4.08
N VAL A 387 2.51 -18.87 3.32
CA VAL A 387 1.20 -18.32 3.66
C VAL A 387 0.50 -19.13 4.74
N VAL A 388 0.65 -20.46 4.66
CA VAL A 388 -0.06 -21.42 5.51
C VAL A 388 0.84 -21.98 6.60
N ARG A 389 0.20 -22.41 7.70
CA ARG A 389 0.89 -23.15 8.75
C ARG A 389 0.99 -24.60 8.32
N VAL A 390 2.21 -25.08 8.17
CA VAL A 390 2.55 -26.43 7.69
C VAL A 390 1.94 -27.52 8.58
N GLU A 391 1.74 -27.22 9.87
CA GLU A 391 1.15 -28.15 10.84
C GLU A 391 -0.30 -28.52 10.50
N ASN A 392 -1.04 -27.60 9.88
CA ASN A 392 -2.47 -27.76 9.56
C ASN A 392 -2.71 -28.39 8.18
N VAL A 393 -1.64 -28.63 7.41
CA VAL A 393 -1.72 -29.29 6.10
C VAL A 393 -1.91 -30.79 6.33
N LYS A 394 -2.94 -31.39 5.70
CA LYS A 394 -3.27 -32.82 5.86
C LYS A 394 -2.18 -33.74 5.29
N ALA A 395 -1.84 -33.56 4.01
CA ALA A 395 -0.88 -34.38 3.26
C ALA A 395 0.34 -33.53 2.85
N PRO A 396 1.29 -33.26 3.77
CA PRO A 396 2.47 -32.43 3.49
C PRO A 396 3.44 -33.06 2.48
N GLU A 397 3.41 -34.38 2.34
CA GLU A 397 4.30 -35.18 1.47
C GLU A 397 4.16 -34.79 -0.01
N GLN A 398 2.95 -34.43 -0.43
CA GLN A 398 2.61 -34.05 -1.81
C GLN A 398 3.33 -32.80 -2.31
N TYR A 399 3.83 -31.94 -1.40
CA TYR A 399 4.49 -30.68 -1.76
C TYR A 399 6.02 -30.79 -1.77
N ILE A 400 6.59 -31.92 -1.37
CA ILE A 400 8.03 -32.18 -1.39
C ILE A 400 8.61 -32.27 -2.80
N PRO A 401 7.92 -32.87 -3.80
CA PRO A 401 8.40 -32.86 -5.19
C PRO A 401 8.72 -31.46 -5.71
N ASP A 402 7.89 -30.46 -5.39
CA ASP A 402 8.12 -29.07 -5.79
C ASP A 402 9.37 -28.46 -5.12
N VAL A 403 9.65 -28.83 -3.87
CA VAL A 403 10.87 -28.43 -3.17
C VAL A 403 12.10 -29.04 -3.85
N LEU A 404 12.07 -30.35 -4.10
CA LEU A 404 13.18 -31.08 -4.73
C LEU A 404 13.44 -30.59 -6.17
N THR A 405 12.39 -30.16 -6.88
CA THR A 405 12.51 -29.59 -8.24
C THR A 405 13.15 -28.20 -8.23
N ARG A 406 12.89 -27.40 -7.20
CA ARG A 406 13.37 -26.02 -7.07
C ARG A 406 14.79 -25.92 -6.52
N VAL A 407 15.20 -26.87 -5.68
CA VAL A 407 16.51 -26.89 -5.03
C VAL A 407 17.46 -27.76 -5.81
N ARG A 408 18.72 -27.34 -5.92
CA ARG A 408 19.75 -28.20 -6.51
C ARG A 408 20.07 -29.40 -5.60
N HIS A 409 20.29 -30.56 -6.22
CA HIS A 409 20.55 -31.82 -5.53
C HIS A 409 21.67 -31.70 -4.47
N GLU A 410 22.75 -30.99 -4.80
CA GLU A 410 23.92 -30.83 -3.94
C GLU A 410 23.60 -30.10 -2.61
N TYR A 411 22.65 -29.15 -2.64
CA TYR A 411 22.25 -28.44 -1.43
C TYR A 411 21.46 -29.32 -0.47
N ILE A 412 20.61 -30.20 -1.00
CA ILE A 412 19.84 -31.15 -0.18
C ILE A 412 20.79 -32.16 0.44
N THR A 413 21.73 -32.70 -0.33
CA THR A 413 22.76 -33.62 0.18
C THR A 413 23.62 -32.95 1.25
N LYS A 414 24.08 -31.70 1.07
CA LYS A 414 24.85 -30.97 2.10
C LYS A 414 24.03 -30.72 3.37
N THR A 415 22.74 -30.47 3.25
CA THR A 415 21.87 -30.11 4.38
C THR A 415 21.43 -31.31 5.21
N TYR A 416 21.08 -32.42 4.55
CA TYR A 416 20.50 -33.60 5.18
C TYR A 416 21.44 -34.81 5.20
N ASN A 417 22.57 -34.77 4.50
CA ASN A 417 23.52 -35.88 4.36
C ASN A 417 22.88 -37.15 3.75
N VAL A 418 21.98 -36.94 2.78
CA VAL A 418 21.35 -37.99 1.96
C VAL A 418 21.93 -37.86 0.54
N GLU A 419 22.65 -38.87 0.07
CA GLU A 419 23.42 -38.77 -1.19
C GLU A 419 22.57 -39.02 -2.44
N ARG A 420 21.66 -40.00 -2.39
CA ARG A 420 20.86 -40.43 -3.54
C ARG A 420 19.46 -40.80 -3.10
N TRP A 421 18.49 -40.41 -3.90
CA TRP A 421 17.09 -40.81 -3.83
C TRP A 421 16.54 -40.80 -5.26
N ALA A 422 15.63 -41.72 -5.57
CA ALA A 422 14.91 -41.73 -6.84
C ALA A 422 13.65 -40.86 -6.73
N ASP A 423 12.88 -41.05 -5.66
CA ASP A 423 11.60 -40.39 -5.44
C ASP A 423 11.57 -39.60 -4.13
N HIS A 424 10.62 -38.67 -4.04
CA HIS A 424 10.37 -37.89 -2.83
C HIS A 424 10.00 -38.77 -1.62
N GLU A 425 9.29 -39.88 -1.83
CA GLU A 425 8.97 -40.85 -0.77
C GLU A 425 10.21 -41.58 -0.24
N GLU A 426 11.14 -41.95 -1.13
CA GLU A 426 12.41 -42.57 -0.75
C GLU A 426 13.28 -41.56 0.03
N PHE A 427 13.36 -40.32 -0.45
CA PHE A 427 14.05 -39.24 0.26
C PHE A 427 13.51 -39.05 1.69
N LEU A 428 12.19 -38.97 1.84
CA LEU A 428 11.54 -38.82 3.15
C LEU A 428 11.77 -40.05 4.04
N SER A 429 11.75 -41.25 3.48
CA SER A 429 12.00 -42.50 4.20
C SER A 429 13.43 -42.59 4.73
N LEU A 430 14.42 -42.26 3.90
CA LEU A 430 15.84 -42.21 4.31
C LEU A 430 16.06 -41.15 5.39
N LEU A 431 15.45 -39.98 5.23
CA LEU A 431 15.55 -38.90 6.21
C LEU A 431 14.84 -39.26 7.53
N ALA A 432 13.72 -39.98 7.48
CA ALA A 432 13.02 -40.49 8.66
C ALA A 432 13.87 -41.49 9.45
N GLN A 433 14.53 -42.42 8.75
CA GLN A 433 15.45 -43.39 9.36
C GLN A 433 16.65 -42.70 10.00
N GLN A 434 17.28 -41.77 9.29
CA GLN A 434 18.44 -41.03 9.79
C GLN A 434 18.11 -40.13 10.97
N SER A 435 16.92 -39.51 10.96
CA SER A 435 16.45 -38.63 12.04
C SER A 435 15.80 -39.37 13.21
N GLY A 436 15.63 -40.70 13.12
CA GLY A 436 15.00 -41.52 14.14
C GLY A 436 13.49 -41.27 14.30
N ARG A 437 12.83 -40.70 13.27
CA ARG A 437 11.39 -40.38 13.28
C ARG A 437 10.61 -41.53 12.67
N LEU A 438 10.45 -42.57 13.48
CA LEU A 438 9.75 -43.78 13.11
C LEU A 438 8.47 -43.91 13.94
N LEU A 439 7.41 -44.40 13.30
CA LEU A 439 6.18 -44.84 13.95
C LEU A 439 6.42 -46.15 14.69
N LYS A 440 5.43 -46.54 15.49
CA LYS A 440 5.45 -47.82 16.19
C LYS A 440 5.51 -48.95 15.16
N GLY A 441 6.52 -49.81 15.28
CA GLY A 441 6.78 -50.89 14.31
C GLY A 441 7.95 -50.61 13.37
N GLY A 442 8.61 -49.45 13.48
CA GLY A 442 9.78 -49.11 12.66
C GLY A 442 9.45 -48.53 11.29
N GLU A 443 8.18 -48.21 11.04
CA GLU A 443 7.74 -47.57 9.81
C GLU A 443 8.14 -46.08 9.80
N PRO A 444 8.70 -45.54 8.71
CA PRO A 444 9.10 -44.14 8.64
C PRO A 444 7.90 -43.18 8.67
N ASP A 445 7.96 -42.13 9.51
CA ASP A 445 6.91 -41.10 9.58
C ASP A 445 7.11 -40.02 8.51
N LEU A 446 6.57 -40.28 7.31
CA LEU A 446 6.68 -39.40 6.16
C LEU A 446 6.06 -38.01 6.42
N SER A 447 4.90 -37.96 7.07
CA SER A 447 4.16 -36.72 7.30
C SER A 447 4.92 -35.76 8.22
N THR A 448 5.46 -36.26 9.33
CA THR A 448 6.24 -35.41 10.25
C THR A 448 7.53 -34.93 9.62
N VAL A 449 8.23 -35.80 8.88
CA VAL A 449 9.47 -35.43 8.19
C VAL A 449 9.21 -34.43 7.06
N ALA A 450 8.14 -34.60 6.29
CA ALA A 450 7.72 -33.63 5.28
C ALA A 450 7.43 -32.25 5.89
N LYS A 451 6.73 -32.21 7.04
CA LYS A 451 6.50 -30.94 7.78
C LYS A 451 7.80 -30.29 8.25
N MET A 452 8.81 -31.08 8.61
CA MET A 452 10.13 -30.55 8.95
C MET A 452 10.84 -29.96 7.75
N VAL A 453 10.86 -30.66 6.62
CA VAL A 453 11.50 -30.20 5.38
C VAL A 453 10.84 -28.90 4.90
N LEU A 454 9.51 -28.82 4.91
CA LEU A 454 8.77 -27.61 4.56
C LEU A 454 9.07 -26.44 5.51
N ASN A 455 9.21 -26.70 6.82
CA ASN A 455 9.60 -25.67 7.78
C ASN A 455 11.05 -25.21 7.57
N ASP A 456 11.97 -26.12 7.26
CA ASP A 456 13.37 -25.82 6.95
C ASP A 456 13.49 -24.97 5.67
N TRP A 457 12.68 -25.26 4.65
CA TRP A 457 12.51 -24.43 3.45
C TRP A 457 12.04 -23.01 3.79
N LEU A 458 10.97 -22.88 4.58
CA LEU A 458 10.41 -21.56 4.93
C LEU A 458 11.37 -20.71 5.77
N ARG A 459 12.17 -21.35 6.63
CA ARG A 459 13.18 -20.70 7.47
C ARG A 459 14.46 -20.33 6.72
N GLY A 460 14.64 -20.83 5.48
CA GLY A 460 15.84 -20.58 4.69
C GLY A 460 17.04 -21.44 5.09
N LYS A 461 16.81 -22.58 5.76
CA LYS A 461 17.88 -23.56 6.05
C LYS A 461 18.33 -24.28 4.78
N ILE A 462 17.39 -24.53 3.87
CA ILE A 462 17.66 -25.03 2.53
C ILE A 462 17.90 -23.81 1.62
N PRO A 463 19.10 -23.64 1.05
CA PRO A 463 19.39 -22.54 0.13
C PRO A 463 18.56 -22.66 -1.15
N TYR A 464 17.88 -21.58 -1.54
CA TYR A 464 17.08 -21.50 -2.76
C TYR A 464 16.89 -20.05 -3.18
N PHE A 465 16.91 -19.81 -4.50
CA PHE A 465 16.50 -18.55 -5.12
C PHE A 465 15.97 -18.80 -6.53
N THR A 466 15.02 -17.96 -6.96
CA THR A 466 14.56 -17.89 -8.34
C THR A 466 15.52 -17.01 -9.14
N ALA A 467 16.02 -17.53 -10.26
CA ALA A 467 16.86 -16.79 -11.16
C ALA A 467 16.08 -15.61 -11.80
N PRO A 468 16.64 -14.39 -11.84
CA PRO A 468 16.00 -13.27 -12.51
C PRO A 468 15.80 -13.55 -14.01
N PRO A 469 14.70 -13.10 -14.67
CA PRO A 469 14.37 -13.45 -16.06
C PRO A 469 15.44 -13.07 -17.10
N ASP A 470 16.29 -12.09 -16.83
CA ASP A 470 17.41 -11.71 -17.71
C ASP A 470 18.63 -12.64 -17.54
N SER A 471 18.59 -13.64 -16.64
CA SER A 471 19.75 -14.48 -16.29
C SER A 471 20.09 -15.51 -17.35
N GLU A 472 19.15 -15.98 -18.18
CA GLU A 472 19.48 -16.95 -19.25
C GLU A 472 20.27 -16.28 -20.38
N ALA A 473 19.88 -15.05 -20.76
CA ALA A 473 20.63 -14.24 -21.71
C ALA A 473 22.00 -13.82 -21.14
N PHE A 474 22.08 -13.54 -19.84
CA PHE A 474 23.33 -13.21 -19.16
C PHE A 474 24.21 -14.45 -18.94
N ALA A 475 23.66 -15.61 -18.58
CA ALA A 475 24.38 -16.87 -18.46
C ALA A 475 24.90 -17.34 -19.83
N ALA A 476 24.13 -17.16 -20.90
CA ALA A 476 24.59 -17.39 -22.27
C ALA A 476 25.68 -16.39 -22.70
N GLN A 477 25.57 -15.11 -22.33
CA GLN A 477 26.59 -14.09 -22.61
C GLN A 477 27.87 -14.30 -21.79
N MET A 478 27.76 -14.75 -20.55
CA MET A 478 28.87 -15.03 -19.65
C MET A 478 29.56 -16.34 -20.03
N ALA A 479 28.81 -17.40 -20.37
CA ALA A 479 29.39 -18.62 -20.94
C ALA A 479 30.11 -18.34 -22.26
N ALA A 480 29.57 -17.43 -23.10
CA ALA A 480 30.25 -16.98 -24.31
C ALA A 480 31.47 -16.08 -24.03
N ALA A 481 31.48 -15.32 -22.93
CA ALA A 481 32.61 -14.49 -22.51
C ALA A 481 33.72 -15.32 -21.84
N GLU A 482 33.38 -16.30 -21.00
CA GLU A 482 34.29 -17.31 -20.45
C GLU A 482 34.87 -18.18 -21.56
N ALA A 483 34.07 -18.61 -22.55
CA ALA A 483 34.59 -19.31 -23.71
C ALA A 483 35.57 -18.44 -24.54
N ARG A 484 35.34 -17.12 -24.61
CA ARG A 484 36.29 -16.17 -25.24
C ARG A 484 37.53 -15.92 -24.39
N ALA A 485 37.41 -15.87 -23.07
CA ALA A 485 38.52 -15.70 -22.14
C ALA A 485 39.40 -16.96 -22.09
N ALA A 486 38.81 -18.15 -22.03
CA ALA A 486 39.51 -19.42 -22.12
C ALA A 486 40.18 -19.61 -23.51
N ALA A 487 39.56 -19.12 -24.59
CA ALA A 487 40.19 -19.10 -25.91
C ALA A 487 41.33 -18.08 -26.02
N ALA A 488 41.28 -16.97 -25.27
CA ALA A 488 42.35 -15.98 -25.20
C ALA A 488 43.53 -16.47 -24.33
N GLU A 489 43.24 -17.22 -23.26
CA GLU A 489 44.24 -17.85 -22.40
C GLU A 489 44.94 -19.02 -23.12
N ALA A 490 44.21 -19.77 -23.97
CA ALA A 490 44.79 -20.78 -24.86
C ALA A 490 45.66 -20.20 -26.00
N ALA A 491 45.56 -18.90 -26.29
CA ALA A 491 46.36 -18.21 -27.31
C ALA A 491 47.66 -17.60 -26.77
N GLN A 492 47.91 -17.65 -25.45
CA GLN A 492 49.14 -17.16 -24.82
C GLN A 492 50.12 -18.29 -24.50
N ILE A 493 50.55 -19.06 -25.51
CA ILE A 493 51.77 -19.88 -25.44
C ILE A 493 52.51 -19.82 -26.78
N VAL A 494 53.12 -18.66 -27.10
CA VAL A 494 54.37 -18.55 -27.88
C VAL A 494 55.05 -17.23 -27.48
N ASP A 495 56.33 -17.32 -27.10
CA ASP A 495 57.11 -16.31 -26.37
C ASP A 495 57.96 -15.39 -27.30
N GLY A 496 58.32 -14.18 -26.84
CA GLY A 496 59.37 -13.34 -27.47
C GLY A 496 59.25 -11.80 -27.33
N PRO A 497 60.20 -11.07 -26.69
CA PRO A 497 60.00 -9.71 -26.13
C PRO A 497 60.61 -8.55 -26.95
N ALA A 498 60.05 -7.33 -26.82
CA ALA A 498 60.76 -6.03 -26.87
C ALA A 498 59.80 -4.82 -26.84
N GLY A 499 60.20 -3.74 -26.13
CA GLY A 499 59.80 -2.37 -26.46
C GLY A 499 59.04 -1.59 -25.37
N GLN A 500 59.77 -0.87 -24.53
CA GLN A 500 59.25 0.26 -23.76
C GLN A 500 59.04 1.48 -24.68
N GLN A 501 57.81 1.97 -24.74
CA GLN A 501 57.35 3.34 -25.05
C GLN A 501 55.89 3.34 -24.57
N GLY A 502 55.44 4.10 -23.57
CA GLY A 502 55.63 5.54 -23.40
C GLY A 502 54.48 6.28 -24.06
N ASP A 503 53.25 6.09 -23.58
CA ASP A 503 52.08 6.89 -24.01
C ASP A 503 51.23 7.30 -22.79
N ASP A 504 51.40 8.55 -22.42
CA ASP A 504 50.55 9.31 -21.49
C ASP A 504 49.14 9.49 -22.07
N ALA A 505 48.22 8.61 -21.70
CA ALA A 505 46.78 8.82 -21.93
C ALA A 505 46.14 9.37 -20.64
N ALA A 506 46.09 10.70 -20.59
CA ALA A 506 45.47 11.53 -19.56
C ALA A 506 44.21 10.92 -18.92
N SER A 507 44.29 10.69 -17.61
CA SER A 507 43.17 10.45 -16.70
C SER A 507 42.18 11.63 -16.79
N ARG A 508 41.25 11.56 -17.74
CA ARG A 508 40.02 12.36 -17.69
C ARG A 508 39.15 11.77 -16.60
N LYS A 509 39.41 12.18 -15.35
CA LYS A 509 38.42 12.18 -14.27
C LYS A 509 37.21 12.97 -14.79
N ARG A 510 36.26 12.28 -15.45
CA ARG A 510 34.90 12.76 -15.55
C ARG A 510 34.43 12.85 -14.11
N LYS A 511 34.40 14.05 -13.55
CA LYS A 511 33.63 14.33 -12.34
C LYS A 511 32.20 13.92 -12.66
N ALA A 512 31.85 12.66 -12.36
CA ALA A 512 30.49 12.22 -12.36
C ALA A 512 29.76 13.17 -11.41
N ARG A 513 28.79 13.91 -11.95
CA ARG A 513 27.89 14.73 -11.14
C ARG A 513 27.32 13.78 -10.10
N LYS A 514 27.61 14.01 -8.82
CA LYS A 514 27.16 13.18 -7.71
C LYS A 514 25.63 13.16 -7.76
N ALA A 515 25.05 12.07 -8.26
CA ALA A 515 23.62 11.93 -8.37
C ALA A 515 23.07 11.88 -6.95
N ILE A 516 22.03 12.67 -6.67
CA ILE A 516 21.35 12.67 -5.37
C ILE A 516 20.46 11.43 -5.34
N GLY A 517 21.07 10.27 -5.07
CA GLY A 517 20.43 8.96 -4.96
C GLY A 517 20.76 8.29 -3.63
N VAL A 518 19.98 7.27 -3.24
CA VAL A 518 20.30 6.44 -2.08
C VAL A 518 21.18 5.28 -2.55
N GLU A 519 22.49 5.41 -2.39
CA GLU A 519 23.44 4.36 -2.78
C GLU A 519 23.42 3.18 -1.79
N GLN A 520 23.47 1.95 -2.31
CA GLN A 520 23.62 0.73 -1.52
C GLN A 520 24.86 -0.04 -1.96
N THR A 521 25.80 -0.26 -1.04
CA THR A 521 26.98 -1.10 -1.30
C THR A 521 26.64 -2.57 -1.05
N PHE A 522 26.26 -3.30 -2.09
CA PHE A 522 25.78 -4.70 -1.96
C PHE A 522 26.84 -5.68 -1.43
N SER A 523 28.14 -5.38 -1.54
CA SER A 523 29.20 -6.22 -0.97
C SER A 523 29.17 -6.32 0.57
N LYS A 524 28.46 -5.40 1.25
CA LYS A 524 28.28 -5.43 2.71
C LYS A 524 27.09 -6.27 3.16
N ILE A 525 26.41 -6.97 2.26
CA ILE A 525 25.31 -7.88 2.61
C ILE A 525 25.88 -9.06 3.41
N PRO A 526 25.36 -9.35 4.62
CA PRO A 526 25.75 -10.52 5.38
C PRO A 526 25.03 -11.76 4.80
N VAL A 527 25.61 -12.37 3.77
CA VAL A 527 25.09 -13.63 3.21
C VAL A 527 25.34 -14.74 4.24
N LEU A 528 24.27 -15.34 4.75
CA LEU A 528 24.34 -16.37 5.81
C LEU A 528 24.48 -17.79 5.25
N THR A 529 24.04 -18.00 4.01
CA THR A 529 24.00 -19.31 3.36
C THR A 529 25.22 -19.52 2.47
N ASP A 530 25.88 -20.66 2.63
CA ASP A 530 26.97 -21.08 1.75
C ASP A 530 26.42 -21.59 0.41
N PHE A 531 26.68 -20.86 -0.68
CA PHE A 531 26.28 -21.27 -2.02
C PHE A 531 27.38 -22.09 -2.74
N LEU A 532 26.92 -22.95 -3.67
CA LEU A 532 27.64 -23.55 -4.79
C LEU A 532 28.65 -22.57 -5.42
N PRO A 533 29.94 -22.87 -5.70
CA PRO A 533 30.73 -22.01 -6.58
C PRO A 533 30.03 -21.71 -7.92
N LEU A 534 29.28 -22.67 -8.46
CA LEU A 534 28.45 -22.49 -9.67
C LEU A 534 27.29 -21.48 -9.49
N ASP A 535 26.80 -21.25 -8.27
CA ASP A 535 25.81 -20.19 -7.97
C ASP A 535 26.45 -18.87 -7.60
N MET A 536 27.76 -18.87 -7.37
CA MET A 536 28.55 -17.69 -7.10
C MET A 536 29.21 -17.27 -8.41
N VAL A 537 28.44 -16.62 -9.29
CA VAL A 537 29.00 -16.03 -10.50
C VAL A 537 29.92 -14.89 -10.08
N ASP A 538 31.16 -14.89 -10.59
CA ASP A 538 32.09 -13.76 -10.46
C ASP A 538 31.47 -12.53 -11.12
N THR A 539 30.75 -11.75 -10.33
CA THR A 539 30.15 -10.51 -10.77
C THR A 539 31.23 -9.49 -11.06
N ASP A 540 31.20 -8.92 -12.27
CA ASP A 540 31.92 -7.70 -12.60
C ASP A 540 31.82 -6.67 -11.45
N PRO A 541 32.94 -6.15 -10.94
CA PRO A 541 32.97 -5.19 -9.84
C PRO A 541 32.13 -3.93 -10.09
N SER A 542 31.86 -3.59 -11.36
CA SER A 542 31.01 -2.46 -11.78
C SER A 542 29.55 -2.64 -11.36
N ILE A 543 28.99 -3.85 -11.38
CA ILE A 543 27.59 -4.11 -10.97
C ILE A 543 27.43 -4.02 -9.45
N LEU A 544 28.50 -4.32 -8.70
CA LEU A 544 28.55 -4.25 -7.24
C LEU A 544 28.86 -2.83 -6.72
N GLN A 545 29.51 -1.99 -7.52
CA GLN A 545 29.78 -0.57 -7.22
C GLN A 545 28.69 0.39 -7.74
N ASP A 546 28.06 0.12 -8.89
CA ASP A 546 27.09 1.01 -9.53
C ASP A 546 25.62 0.67 -9.18
N GLY A 547 25.38 0.25 -7.94
CA GLY A 547 24.04 0.14 -7.35
C GLY A 547 23.41 1.50 -7.07
N ASN A 548 23.36 2.39 -8.08
CA ASN A 548 22.69 3.68 -7.96
C ASN A 548 21.17 3.46 -7.99
N ALA A 549 20.57 3.26 -6.81
CA ALA A 549 19.12 3.17 -6.63
C ALA A 549 18.43 4.55 -6.65
N GLY A 550 19.00 5.53 -7.34
CA GLY A 550 18.44 6.88 -7.39
C GLY A 550 18.76 7.63 -8.67
N GLY A 551 17.73 7.81 -9.51
CA GLY A 551 17.67 9.00 -10.36
C GLY A 551 17.72 10.24 -9.47
N ALA A 552 18.50 11.24 -9.87
CA ALA A 552 18.73 12.44 -9.08
C ALA A 552 17.41 13.17 -8.79
N MET A 553 17.07 13.33 -7.51
CA MET A 553 16.06 14.30 -7.08
C MET A 553 16.74 15.67 -7.07
N ASP A 554 16.40 16.54 -8.03
CA ASP A 554 16.87 17.92 -8.02
C ASP A 554 16.16 18.69 -6.90
N VAL A 555 16.85 18.86 -5.77
CA VAL A 555 16.43 19.75 -4.69
C VAL A 555 17.44 20.89 -4.66
N SER A 556 17.27 21.83 -5.58
CA SER A 556 18.06 23.05 -5.58
C SER A 556 17.78 23.88 -4.31
N GLY A 557 18.86 24.29 -3.65
CA GLY A 557 18.86 25.35 -2.62
C GLY A 557 18.79 24.89 -1.17
N GLY A 558 19.94 24.90 -0.49
CA GLY A 558 20.03 24.82 0.97
C GLY A 558 21.34 24.22 1.44
N ASP A 559 22.29 25.10 1.72
CA ASP A 559 23.63 24.84 2.25
C ASP A 559 23.62 23.84 3.43
N PHE A 560 24.50 22.84 3.39
CA PHE A 560 24.60 21.77 4.38
C PHE A 560 26.02 21.70 4.90
N THR A 561 26.28 22.46 5.96
CA THR A 561 27.37 22.25 6.90
C THR A 561 26.81 22.45 8.30
N ASP A 562 26.58 21.38 9.05
CA ASP A 562 27.25 21.20 10.34
C ASP A 562 26.89 19.84 10.96
N PHE A 563 27.73 19.39 11.89
CA PHE A 563 27.71 18.18 12.72
C PHE A 563 28.57 17.01 12.27
N ALA A 564 29.83 17.13 12.71
CA ALA A 564 30.85 16.12 12.80
C ALA A 564 30.45 14.91 13.67
N GLU A 565 30.91 13.74 13.23
CA GLU A 565 30.97 12.49 13.97
C GLU A 565 31.98 12.59 15.12
N GLY A 566 31.61 12.09 16.29
CA GLY A 566 32.55 11.75 17.37
C GLY A 566 32.30 10.31 17.79
N GLY A 567 33.07 9.40 17.23
CA GLY A 567 33.22 8.04 17.71
C GLY A 567 34.67 7.85 18.13
N ASP A 568 34.89 7.43 19.38
CA ASP A 568 36.21 6.98 19.84
C ASP A 568 36.17 5.50 20.18
N ALA A 569 37.15 4.79 19.65
CA ALA A 569 37.54 3.44 20.01
C ALA A 569 38.98 3.50 20.49
N ALA A 570 39.26 3.00 21.70
CA ALA A 570 40.61 2.58 22.11
C ALA A 570 40.58 1.60 23.30
N SER A 571 41.06 0.38 23.02
CA SER A 571 41.93 -0.55 23.79
C SER A 571 41.78 -0.76 25.31
N GLY A 572 41.90 -2.03 25.72
CA GLY A 572 41.78 -2.52 27.10
C GLY A 572 43.02 -2.39 27.99
N GLU A 573 42.82 -2.55 29.30
CA GLU A 573 43.45 -3.57 30.17
C GLU A 573 42.95 -3.44 31.63
N THR A 574 43.09 -4.53 32.37
CA THR A 574 42.47 -4.90 33.66
C THR A 574 43.00 -4.18 34.91
N LYS A 575 42.13 -3.90 35.89
CA LYS A 575 42.36 -4.14 37.35
C LYS A 575 41.12 -3.86 38.22
N GLU A 576 40.85 -4.76 39.16
CA GLU A 576 39.86 -4.63 40.25
C GLU A 576 40.27 -3.55 41.27
N MET A 577 39.30 -2.76 41.76
CA MET A 577 39.07 -2.51 43.20
C MET A 577 37.76 -1.73 43.42
N ALA A 578 37.07 -2.08 44.50
CA ALA A 578 35.77 -1.58 44.90
C ALA A 578 35.79 -0.17 45.53
N ALA A 579 34.78 0.64 45.25
CA ALA A 579 34.19 1.64 46.16
C ALA A 579 32.88 2.19 45.57
N ALA A 580 31.87 2.36 46.43
CA ALA A 580 30.58 2.93 46.11
C ALA A 580 30.67 4.46 45.89
N ALA A 581 30.01 4.99 44.87
CA ALA A 581 29.60 6.39 44.77
C ALA A 581 28.51 6.57 43.68
N GLU A 582 27.72 7.61 43.89
CA GLU A 582 26.37 7.86 43.39
C GLU A 582 26.23 8.13 41.87
N GLN A 583 25.01 7.93 41.37
CA GLN A 583 24.59 8.30 40.01
C GLN A 583 24.60 9.83 39.86
N PRO A 584 25.16 10.40 38.77
CA PRO A 584 25.07 11.83 38.53
C PRO A 584 23.69 12.23 37.98
N ASP A 585 23.17 13.32 38.55
CA ASP A 585 21.94 14.03 38.20
C ASP A 585 22.10 14.73 36.84
N TRP A 586 21.11 14.57 35.96
CA TRP A 586 21.14 15.02 34.57
C TRP A 586 20.70 16.49 34.39
N ASP A 587 20.46 17.23 35.47
CA ASP A 587 19.99 18.62 35.42
C ASP A 587 21.10 19.68 35.27
N GLU A 588 22.39 19.34 35.40
CA GLU A 588 23.50 20.32 35.28
C GLU A 588 24.17 20.39 33.89
N VAL A 589 24.00 19.38 33.03
CA VAL A 589 24.63 19.38 31.69
C VAL A 589 23.85 20.22 30.67
N PHE A 590 22.58 20.53 30.96
CA PHE A 590 21.73 21.30 30.05
C PHE A 590 21.79 22.82 30.25
N GLN A 591 22.52 23.33 31.26
CA GLN A 591 22.57 24.77 31.55
C GLN A 591 23.79 25.50 30.97
N SER A 592 24.73 24.83 30.29
CA SER A 592 25.96 25.47 29.78
C SER A 592 26.00 25.73 28.26
N VAL A 593 24.92 25.51 27.51
CA VAL A 593 24.94 25.62 26.03
C VAL A 593 24.01 26.70 25.46
N VAL A 594 23.50 27.64 26.27
CA VAL A 594 22.78 28.80 25.73
C VAL A 594 23.17 30.09 26.47
N GLY A 595 24.27 30.71 26.03
CA GLY A 595 24.50 32.16 26.11
C GLY A 595 24.45 32.71 24.68
N GLU A 596 23.46 33.54 24.33
CA GLU A 596 23.47 35.00 24.42
C GLU A 596 24.53 35.67 23.54
N GLU A 597 24.11 36.09 22.33
CA GLU A 597 24.64 37.31 21.70
C GLU A 597 23.47 38.26 21.41
N THR A 598 23.36 39.26 22.26
CA THR A 598 22.55 40.47 22.07
C THR A 598 23.42 41.56 21.44
N VAL A 599 22.93 42.15 20.35
CA VAL A 599 23.47 43.38 19.75
C VAL A 599 23.15 44.57 20.65
N SER A 600 24.17 45.29 21.12
CA SER A 600 24.02 46.56 21.84
C SER A 600 24.71 47.72 21.11
N SER A 601 23.96 48.82 21.05
CA SER A 601 24.31 50.18 20.64
C SER A 601 25.47 50.80 21.45
N LEU A 602 26.32 51.55 20.73
CA LEU A 602 27.19 52.69 21.11
C LEU A 602 27.56 53.33 19.75
N GLY A 603 27.68 54.62 19.46
CA GLY A 603 27.78 55.89 20.18
C GLY A 603 28.26 56.88 19.08
N GLY A 604 27.75 58.10 19.05
CA GLY A 604 27.79 58.96 17.86
C GLY A 604 29.13 59.59 17.49
N GLU A 605 29.20 60.15 16.28
CA GLU A 605 30.05 61.28 15.92
C GLU A 605 29.52 62.01 14.66
N THR A 606 29.83 63.29 14.62
CA THR A 606 29.36 64.38 13.76
C THR A 606 29.72 64.26 12.27
N SER A 607 28.86 64.80 11.38
CA SER A 607 29.19 65.87 10.39
C SER A 607 28.29 65.86 9.13
N GLN A 608 27.65 67.00 8.89
CA GLN A 608 27.53 67.71 7.61
C GLN A 608 26.65 67.18 6.44
N VAL A 609 25.60 68.00 6.19
CA VAL A 609 25.28 68.71 4.93
C VAL A 609 24.08 68.27 4.09
N ALA A 610 23.20 69.27 3.90
CA ALA A 610 22.19 69.51 2.85
C ALA A 610 21.01 68.52 2.74
N GLY A 611 19.74 68.92 2.74
CA GLY A 611 19.11 70.23 2.68
C GLY A 611 17.88 70.16 1.76
N LYS A 612 16.68 70.41 2.29
CA LYS A 612 15.65 71.25 1.63
C LYS A 612 14.38 71.40 2.47
N LYS A 613 13.99 72.67 2.60
CA LYS A 613 12.79 73.23 3.24
C LYS A 613 11.50 72.85 2.51
N ARG A 614 10.39 72.78 3.27
CA ARG A 614 9.10 73.52 3.11
C ARG A 614 8.11 73.04 4.20
N LYS A 615 7.74 73.84 5.22
CA LYS A 615 6.56 74.77 5.35
C LYS A 615 5.25 74.17 4.78
N ALA A 616 4.07 74.20 5.40
CA ALA A 616 3.54 74.77 6.65
C ALA A 616 2.05 74.32 6.83
N ARG A 617 1.48 74.61 8.03
CA ARG A 617 0.04 74.60 8.43
C ARG A 617 -0.57 73.21 8.68
N GLY A 618 -1.40 72.95 9.70
CA GLY A 618 -2.02 73.78 10.74
C GLY A 618 -3.43 73.24 11.04
N ALA A 619 -3.68 72.92 12.31
CA ALA A 619 -4.96 72.79 13.04
C ALA A 619 -5.96 71.63 12.74
N ASP A 620 -6.15 70.83 13.80
CA ASP A 620 -7.39 70.40 14.45
C ASP A 620 -8.55 69.71 13.68
N SER A 621 -8.80 68.45 14.06
CA SER A 621 -10.01 67.98 14.80
C SER A 621 -10.66 66.69 14.28
N ALA A 622 -10.93 65.80 15.25
CA ALA A 622 -12.06 64.87 15.39
C ALA A 622 -12.18 63.59 14.53
N ALA A 623 -12.32 62.47 15.28
CA ALA A 623 -13.10 61.24 15.04
C ALA A 623 -12.92 60.52 13.68
N GLY A 624 -12.49 59.26 13.59
CA GLY A 624 -12.97 58.08 14.31
C GLY A 624 -13.66 57.15 13.29
N ASN A 625 -12.95 56.11 12.82
CA ASN A 625 -13.49 54.86 12.28
C ASN A 625 -12.33 53.95 11.86
N ASP A 626 -12.14 52.84 12.58
CA ASP A 626 -11.28 51.73 12.18
C ASP A 626 -12.14 50.67 11.49
N GLU A 627 -11.81 50.38 10.23
CA GLU A 627 -12.25 49.23 9.46
C GLU A 627 -11.32 48.05 9.76
N GLU A 628 -11.84 46.94 10.28
CA GLU A 628 -11.18 45.63 10.23
C GLU A 628 -11.95 44.71 9.29
N GLY A 629 -11.31 44.35 8.17
CA GLY A 629 -11.73 43.28 7.29
C GLY A 629 -11.18 41.93 7.77
N GLN A 630 -12.03 40.91 7.81
CA GLN A 630 -11.64 39.50 7.97
C GLN A 630 -12.13 38.70 6.76
N GLU A 631 -11.18 38.05 6.09
CA GLU A 631 -11.40 37.00 5.09
C GLU A 631 -11.74 35.67 5.79
N GLN A 632 -12.75 34.96 5.28
CA GLN A 632 -13.07 33.57 5.65
C GLN A 632 -13.09 32.69 4.40
N ASP A 633 -12.44 31.54 4.52
CA ASP A 633 -12.45 30.40 3.62
C ASP A 633 -13.77 29.60 3.75
N GLU A 634 -14.35 29.23 2.62
CA GLU A 634 -15.54 28.38 2.50
C GLU A 634 -15.15 26.95 2.05
N GLU A 635 -15.72 25.94 2.72
CA GLU A 635 -15.91 24.59 2.17
C GLU A 635 -17.37 24.19 2.40
N GLN A 636 -18.06 23.82 1.31
CA GLN A 636 -19.44 23.34 1.25
C GLN A 636 -19.47 21.87 0.82
N GLU A 637 -20.39 21.09 1.39
CA GLU A 637 -20.95 19.87 0.80
C GLU A 637 -22.49 19.98 0.86
N GLU A 638 -23.13 19.65 -0.27
CA GLU A 638 -24.58 19.69 -0.52
C GLU A 638 -25.19 18.28 -0.42
N GLU A 639 -26.37 18.16 0.18
CA GLU A 639 -27.32 17.06 -0.03
C GLU A 639 -28.72 17.65 -0.28
N GLU A 640 -29.37 17.20 -1.36
CA GLU A 640 -30.76 17.53 -1.74
C GLU A 640 -31.71 16.39 -1.34
N GLU A 641 -32.82 16.73 -0.68
CA GLU A 641 -34.01 15.88 -0.50
C GLU A 641 -35.12 16.33 -1.48
N GLU A 642 -35.77 15.37 -2.16
CA GLU A 642 -37.07 15.58 -2.82
C GLU A 642 -38.22 15.12 -1.92
N GLY A 643 -39.26 15.94 -1.83
CA GLY A 643 -40.44 15.74 -1.00
C GLY A 643 -41.64 15.15 -1.75
N ASP A 644 -42.41 14.34 -1.01
CA ASP A 644 -43.75 13.86 -1.35
C ASP A 644 -44.82 14.93 -1.12
N GLY A 645 -45.85 14.93 -1.97
CA GLY A 645 -47.07 15.70 -1.78
C GLY A 645 -48.28 14.98 -2.39
N ASP A 646 -49.18 14.52 -1.52
CA ASP A 646 -50.48 13.91 -1.80
C ASP A 646 -51.61 14.88 -1.39
N ALA A 647 -52.63 15.06 -2.23
CA ALA A 647 -53.99 15.46 -1.87
C ALA A 647 -54.93 15.41 -3.11
N GLY A 648 -56.02 14.63 -3.01
CA GLY A 648 -57.16 14.58 -3.95
C GLY A 648 -58.11 15.78 -3.82
N GLY A 649 -59.22 15.91 -4.54
CA GLY A 649 -59.89 15.06 -5.55
C GLY A 649 -61.17 15.77 -6.05
N GLU A 650 -61.94 15.03 -6.86
CA GLU A 650 -63.34 15.20 -7.27
C GLU A 650 -63.69 15.99 -8.55
N ASP A 651 -64.65 15.39 -9.24
CA ASP A 651 -65.01 15.42 -10.66
C ASP A 651 -66.22 16.32 -10.98
N ASP A 652 -66.56 16.33 -12.29
CA ASP A 652 -67.82 16.68 -12.97
C ASP A 652 -68.07 18.15 -13.31
N ASP A 653 -68.65 18.53 -14.46
CA ASP A 653 -68.88 17.94 -15.79
C ASP A 653 -69.52 19.09 -16.61
N SER A 654 -69.38 19.04 -17.93
CA SER A 654 -70.16 19.73 -18.97
C SER A 654 -70.03 21.27 -19.08
N GLY A 655 -69.86 21.88 -20.25
CA GLY A 655 -69.85 21.38 -21.62
C GLY A 655 -70.22 22.52 -22.58
N VAL A 656 -69.92 22.29 -23.87
CA VAL A 656 -70.54 22.91 -25.08
C VAL A 656 -70.01 24.32 -25.38
N ALA A 657 -69.53 24.71 -26.55
CA ALA A 657 -69.40 24.23 -27.95
C ALA A 657 -68.50 25.29 -28.65
N SER A 658 -67.95 25.22 -29.86
CA SER A 658 -67.77 24.26 -30.97
C SER A 658 -67.04 25.05 -32.06
N ALA A 659 -66.32 24.34 -32.94
CA ALA A 659 -65.93 24.63 -34.33
C ALA A 659 -64.42 24.41 -34.52
N ASP A 660 -63.89 23.72 -35.53
CA ASP A 660 -64.35 22.78 -36.56
C ASP A 660 -63.06 22.12 -37.10
N ASP A 661 -63.22 20.98 -37.77
CA ASP A 661 -62.35 20.32 -38.77
C ASP A 661 -61.11 19.45 -38.40
N ASP A 662 -61.22 18.25 -39.00
CA ASP A 662 -60.26 17.32 -39.60
C ASP A 662 -59.56 16.17 -38.81
N ASP A 663 -59.73 15.00 -39.43
CA ASP A 663 -58.98 13.73 -39.43
C ASP A 663 -59.45 12.50 -38.61
N ASP A 664 -59.69 11.44 -39.40
CA ASP A 664 -59.59 9.98 -39.18
C ASP A 664 -60.74 9.14 -38.56
N GLU A 665 -61.22 8.16 -39.35
CA GLU A 665 -62.00 6.96 -38.98
C GLU A 665 -61.65 5.84 -40.00
N THR A 666 -61.51 4.52 -39.75
CA THR A 666 -62.02 3.55 -38.74
C THR A 666 -61.26 2.18 -38.92
N ASN A 667 -60.72 1.52 -37.87
CA ASN A 667 -61.23 0.39 -37.04
C ASN A 667 -61.00 -1.08 -37.58
N PRO A 668 -61.17 -2.21 -36.81
CA PRO A 668 -60.45 -2.78 -35.63
C PRO A 668 -59.96 -4.26 -35.75
N ARG A 669 -59.09 -4.71 -34.81
CA ARG A 669 -59.24 -5.87 -33.86
C ARG A 669 -57.90 -6.57 -33.49
N ALA A 670 -57.65 -6.73 -32.18
CA ALA A 670 -57.41 -8.01 -31.47
C ALA A 670 -56.52 -7.89 -30.20
N LYS A 671 -56.99 -8.50 -29.10
CA LYS A 671 -56.43 -8.56 -27.75
C LYS A 671 -55.01 -9.15 -27.67
N LYS A 672 -54.12 -8.60 -26.81
CA LYS A 672 -52.93 -9.32 -26.30
C LYS A 672 -52.67 -9.12 -24.79
N ALA A 673 -52.20 -10.23 -24.22
CA ALA A 673 -51.93 -10.63 -22.85
C ALA A 673 -51.17 -9.68 -21.89
N LYS A 674 -51.41 -9.87 -20.58
CA LYS A 674 -50.58 -9.40 -19.46
C LYS A 674 -49.14 -9.89 -19.61
N ARG A 675 -48.18 -8.97 -19.61
CA ARG A 675 -46.74 -9.28 -19.60
C ARG A 675 -46.13 -8.93 -18.25
N MET A 676 -45.38 -9.88 -17.72
CA MET A 676 -44.71 -9.90 -16.42
C MET A 676 -43.73 -8.74 -16.23
N THR A 677 -43.76 -8.16 -15.02
CA THR A 677 -42.75 -7.22 -14.54
C THR A 677 -41.47 -7.97 -14.19
N THR A 678 -40.43 -7.79 -15.00
CA THR A 678 -39.08 -8.25 -14.66
C THR A 678 -38.50 -7.32 -13.60
N ASN A 679 -38.22 -7.86 -12.41
CA ASN A 679 -37.47 -7.17 -11.36
C ASN A 679 -36.05 -6.83 -11.86
N LYS A 680 -35.85 -5.58 -12.31
CA LYS A 680 -34.51 -5.00 -12.43
C LYS A 680 -34.01 -4.73 -11.02
N LYS A 681 -33.14 -5.60 -10.50
CA LYS A 681 -32.34 -5.31 -9.29
C LYS A 681 -31.46 -4.09 -9.58
N LYS A 682 -31.77 -2.96 -8.95
CA LYS A 682 -30.82 -1.84 -8.78
C LYS A 682 -29.59 -2.38 -8.03
N VAL A 683 -28.43 -2.37 -8.68
CA VAL A 683 -27.12 -2.58 -8.07
C VAL A 683 -26.71 -1.23 -7.48
N GLY A 684 -26.41 -1.20 -6.19
CA GLY A 684 -26.06 0.01 -5.45
C GLY A 684 -27.04 0.29 -4.31
N THR A 685 -27.03 -0.53 -3.27
CA THR A 685 -27.56 -0.13 -1.95
C THR A 685 -26.39 -0.07 -0.99
N HIS A 686 -26.22 1.08 -0.36
CA HIS A 686 -25.14 1.43 0.55
C HIS A 686 -24.86 0.34 1.60
N TYR A 687 -23.59 -0.08 1.66
CA TYR A 687 -23.10 -1.15 2.54
C TYR A 687 -23.32 -0.85 4.04
N TYR A 688 -23.43 0.43 4.40
CA TYR A 688 -23.55 0.89 5.79
C TYR A 688 -24.97 0.80 6.38
N GLU A 689 -26.02 0.69 5.57
CA GLU A 689 -27.40 0.53 6.09
C GLU A 689 -27.71 -0.92 6.48
N LYS A 690 -27.13 -1.90 5.79
CA LYS A 690 -27.43 -3.34 6.01
C LYS A 690 -26.51 -4.00 7.05
N ALA A 691 -25.43 -3.35 7.46
CA ALA A 691 -24.42 -3.91 8.36
C ALA A 691 -24.42 -3.25 9.75
N ASN A 692 -25.59 -3.04 10.36
CA ASN A 692 -25.65 -2.73 11.78
C ASN A 692 -25.41 -4.00 12.62
N VAL A 693 -24.14 -4.38 12.76
CA VAL A 693 -23.69 -5.49 13.63
C VAL A 693 -23.37 -4.95 15.03
N LYS A 694 -24.31 -4.25 15.67
CA LYS A 694 -24.26 -3.96 17.11
C LYS A 694 -25.67 -3.81 17.74
N ASN A 695 -26.54 -4.83 17.63
CA ASN A 695 -27.53 -5.12 18.71
C ASN A 695 -28.40 -6.38 18.56
N ARG A 696 -28.03 -7.38 17.74
CA ARG A 696 -28.94 -8.49 17.42
C ARG A 696 -29.01 -9.64 18.44
N ASN A 697 -28.61 -9.42 19.70
CA ASN A 697 -28.55 -10.47 20.73
C ASN A 697 -29.49 -10.30 21.94
N ARG A 698 -30.49 -9.40 21.91
CA ARG A 698 -31.44 -9.24 23.02
C ARG A 698 -32.78 -9.98 22.88
N ASN A 699 -33.17 -10.43 21.68
CA ASN A 699 -34.48 -11.07 21.44
C ASN A 699 -34.37 -12.51 20.91
N LYS A 700 -33.44 -13.34 21.40
CA LYS A 700 -33.58 -14.80 21.26
C LYS A 700 -34.28 -15.33 22.50
N SER A 701 -35.53 -15.74 22.35
CA SER A 701 -36.23 -16.55 23.35
C SER A 701 -35.38 -17.78 23.67
N ARG A 702 -35.10 -18.01 24.96
CA ARG A 702 -34.38 -19.21 25.40
C ARG A 702 -35.11 -20.47 24.89
N PRO A 703 -34.40 -21.50 24.42
CA PRO A 703 -35.03 -22.76 24.05
C PRO A 703 -35.77 -23.33 25.27
N VAL A 704 -37.04 -23.65 25.08
CA VAL A 704 -37.92 -24.17 26.14
C VAL A 704 -37.46 -25.58 26.52
N ASP A 705 -37.26 -25.79 27.83
CA ASP A 705 -36.85 -27.05 28.42
C ASP A 705 -37.80 -28.19 28.00
N PRO A 706 -37.31 -29.30 27.39
CA PRO A 706 -38.17 -30.36 26.85
C PRO A 706 -39.10 -30.98 27.89
N LYS A 707 -38.71 -30.97 29.17
CA LYS A 707 -39.55 -31.44 30.29
C LYS A 707 -40.77 -30.56 30.56
N ARG A 708 -40.74 -29.28 30.16
CA ARG A 708 -41.85 -28.34 30.34
C ARG A 708 -42.89 -28.52 29.22
N LYS A 709 -42.43 -28.79 27.99
CA LYS A 709 -43.27 -29.05 26.81
C LYS A 709 -44.07 -30.35 26.94
N THR A 710 -43.49 -31.39 27.53
CA THR A 710 -44.20 -32.65 27.81
C THR A 710 -45.27 -32.48 28.90
N LYS A 711 -45.04 -31.62 29.89
CA LYS A 711 -46.00 -31.33 30.96
C LYS A 711 -47.22 -30.52 30.47
N GLU A 712 -47.01 -29.61 29.52
CA GLU A 712 -48.08 -28.87 28.83
C GLU A 712 -48.93 -29.77 27.91
N LEU A 713 -48.30 -30.69 27.19
CA LEU A 713 -49.03 -31.65 26.36
C LEU A 713 -49.86 -32.64 27.20
N GLN A 714 -49.37 -33.02 28.38
CA GLN A 714 -50.11 -33.87 29.31
C GLN A 714 -51.26 -33.14 30.04
N SER A 715 -51.18 -31.82 30.23
CA SER A 715 -52.29 -31.05 30.82
C SER A 715 -53.42 -30.80 29.81
N MET A 716 -53.09 -30.63 28.53
CA MET A 716 -54.08 -30.48 27.45
C MET A 716 -54.85 -31.78 27.15
N GLY A 717 -54.29 -32.96 27.47
CA GLY A 717 -54.98 -34.25 27.33
C GLY A 717 -56.05 -34.54 28.40
N LYS A 718 -56.06 -33.79 29.51
CA LYS A 718 -56.98 -34.03 30.65
C LYS A 718 -58.25 -33.17 30.64
N SER A 719 -58.38 -32.20 29.73
CA SER A 719 -59.55 -31.31 29.66
C SER A 719 -60.65 -31.76 28.69
N LYS A 720 -60.56 -32.97 28.11
CA LYS A 720 -61.58 -33.53 27.20
C LYS A 720 -62.36 -34.73 27.75
N SER A 721 -62.37 -34.94 29.07
CA SER A 721 -63.30 -35.89 29.70
C SER A 721 -63.92 -35.30 30.97
N ARG A 722 -64.94 -34.47 30.78
CA ARG A 722 -66.12 -34.34 31.65
C ARG A 722 -67.19 -33.53 30.96
#